data_AF-A0A1I0R6B7-F1
#
_entry.id   AF-A0A1I0R6B7-F1
#
_cell.length_a   1.000
_cell.length_b   1.000
_cell.length_c   1.000
_cell.angle_alpha   90.00
_cell.angle_beta   90.00
_cell.angle_gamma   90.00
#
_symmetry.space_group_name_H-M   'P 1'
#
loop_
_entity.id
_entity.type
_entity.pdbx_description
1 polymer ?
#
loop_
_entity_poly.entity_id
_entity_poly.type
_entity_poly.pdbx_seq_one_letter_code
_entity_poly.pdbx_strand_id
1 'polypeptide(L)'
;MIQHYNAFISYRHAPLDMKIAEHVQKTLERFHIPDKIRKSTGKKRIERIFRDKDELPTTSDLSETIYQALTEAEYLIVICSENTKESMWVTREIEFFLSKHPRDKVLTVLASGEPDDVIPDILKSEEREIVGDDGMTHKIRVALEPLSCDYRLSRRKADKEELPRLAAALIGCSYDELMNRRRAYRIRRMSLIFALFASIAIAFGIYMVNVNMKITASLQEAMRQRSIYLANESLRLNNEGERIEALHVALASLPEDPNGPITPQSIRAITDASLAYRTSTTVTVEPTWNYYMPYMINDYVVSPEGDYLAVRDYSGYIQVWDTKTHELKMADYFQETMQHDITFLPNGLLLLIDSKTARAFDVTTGDLEWEYSPAGVTWRYNHPGVLDNEHIGLLATSGKLYCIDISSGDEDGEYSLPQYINGVELSYRDFCLDQDSRKLAFLACDLYSVDVYSNIVGVLNLDSGDFQTAECQEVVLSDLCWLENGYLVASAFDDYSHSVIADTAELRSYNNCFVKAYDVSNMTNVWTSEFSYLGGTEDLKMYDLGSANGLCCVGGAACYIFDYATGETLGSYTLDSAIIDVTDRDRDGNPMLITRDGCMAFPNLTGNGGISIYKRFVDNLSYAIVNNGVFVCSIDGMKVIYYDTYISDTELEETEDCPVISWANDYVIGDEIIAVNYYDNETASCHLAIIDPESNEVIGETDLSAYSDYGSTIRTVGIVGEDVILSANGVYGTSLIRIDSSNMRGDVIELSEGYVTCNEKALLNDGKICLYSKDDTGNWSVVVYDAESEDTEQIDINIASQIEPMLPAVYFSALDKVYIGFDDRQGLVDLDSEHYVQIDVPRDWGQTELVDSTGDNIVLVSDSQIVLVDEDGAVVTSMYTYGKTPMGIDTFVIDDVEQILVIYSDGALYRYSAEDLTSLGVVDTDIVTNYLAVSFKFEYDEENNCIYVMGATSTSVIDTTSWYEIAFIENSLGHHHGTDRFFVMYDDPESGEAYIGCFRHYTVQELIDKAYEALGDSELPEYVRAEYGI
;
A
#
# COMPACT_ATOMS: atom_id res chain seq x y z
N MET A 1 79.49 65.49 -5.49
CA MET A 1 78.65 64.27 -5.43
C MET A 1 79.39 63.32 -4.50
N ILE A 2 78.83 62.98 -3.33
CA ILE A 2 79.52 62.22 -2.28
C ILE A 2 79.61 60.74 -2.73
N GLN A 3 80.82 60.20 -2.89
CA GLN A 3 81.08 58.84 -3.37
C GLN A 3 81.33 57.87 -2.19
N HIS A 4 80.43 57.85 -1.20
CA HIS A 4 80.59 56.99 -0.01
C HIS A 4 80.26 55.50 -0.26
N TYR A 5 81.12 54.59 0.22
CA TYR A 5 80.97 53.13 0.14
C TYR A 5 80.90 52.49 1.55
N ASN A 6 79.99 51.53 1.77
CA ASN A 6 79.90 50.78 3.03
C ASN A 6 81.12 49.89 3.26
N ALA A 7 81.73 49.38 2.18
CA ALA A 7 82.99 48.66 2.23
C ALA A 7 83.68 48.66 0.87
N PHE A 8 85.00 48.51 0.85
CA PHE A 8 85.82 48.19 -0.32
C PHE A 8 86.31 46.75 -0.19
N ILE A 9 86.17 45.92 -1.22
CA ILE A 9 86.72 44.55 -1.22
C ILE A 9 88.06 44.54 -1.96
N SER A 10 89.14 44.30 -1.23
CA SER A 10 90.49 44.09 -1.77
C SER A 10 90.77 42.58 -1.86
N TYR A 11 91.16 42.11 -3.03
CA TYR A 11 91.41 40.70 -3.30
C TYR A 11 92.35 40.54 -4.50
N ARG A 12 93.01 39.38 -4.62
CA ARG A 12 93.77 39.06 -5.83
C ARG A 12 92.82 38.50 -6.89
N HIS A 13 92.99 38.83 -8.17
CA HIS A 13 92.17 38.32 -9.27
C HIS A 13 92.41 36.82 -9.59
N ALA A 14 92.56 35.98 -8.56
CA ALA A 14 92.53 34.54 -8.66
C ALA A 14 91.07 34.03 -8.74
N PRO A 15 90.78 32.92 -9.46
CA PRO A 15 89.41 32.46 -9.68
C PRO A 15 88.58 32.19 -8.41
N LEU A 16 89.23 31.73 -7.32
CA LEU A 16 88.56 31.47 -6.04
C LEU A 16 88.17 32.78 -5.35
N ASP A 17 89.12 33.70 -5.24
CA ASP A 17 88.98 34.98 -4.56
C ASP A 17 87.93 35.87 -5.25
N MET A 18 87.93 35.89 -6.60
CA MET A 18 86.89 36.55 -7.40
C MET A 18 85.49 36.05 -7.07
N LYS A 19 85.32 34.71 -7.00
CA LYS A 19 84.02 34.09 -6.71
C LYS A 19 83.55 34.40 -5.30
N ILE A 20 84.46 34.39 -4.32
CA ILE A 20 84.13 34.70 -2.93
C ILE A 20 83.83 36.19 -2.77
N ALA A 21 84.64 37.08 -3.33
CA ALA A 21 84.40 38.52 -3.35
C ALA A 21 83.03 38.86 -3.96
N GLU A 22 82.65 38.23 -5.09
CA GLU A 22 81.33 38.43 -5.70
C GLU A 22 80.18 37.98 -4.82
N HIS A 23 80.31 36.80 -4.21
CA HIS A 23 79.26 36.22 -3.39
C HIS A 23 79.06 37.01 -2.10
N VAL A 24 80.15 37.42 -1.45
CA VAL A 24 80.13 38.27 -0.26
C VAL A 24 79.48 39.61 -0.59
N GLN A 25 79.86 40.27 -1.69
CA GLN A 25 79.23 41.51 -2.15
C GLN A 25 77.71 41.33 -2.32
N LYS A 26 77.27 40.40 -3.19
CA LYS A 26 75.85 40.22 -3.53
C LYS A 26 74.98 39.86 -2.33
N THR A 27 75.52 39.04 -1.42
CA THR A 27 74.74 38.54 -0.28
C THR A 27 74.65 39.56 0.83
N LEU A 28 75.71 40.35 1.06
CA LEU A 28 75.64 41.51 1.97
C LEU A 28 74.69 42.59 1.45
N GLU A 29 74.69 42.87 0.15
CA GLU A 29 73.78 43.86 -0.46
C GLU A 29 72.30 43.46 -0.34
N ARG A 30 71.98 42.16 -0.34
CA ARG A 30 70.62 41.62 -0.20
C ARG A 30 70.21 41.34 1.24
N PHE A 31 71.07 41.60 2.22
CA PHE A 31 70.84 41.21 3.59
C PHE A 31 69.70 42.03 4.23
N HIS A 32 68.60 41.37 4.63
CA HIS A 32 67.45 42.06 5.25
C HIS A 32 67.72 42.41 6.72
N ILE A 33 67.70 43.71 7.02
CA ILE A 33 67.87 44.23 8.37
C ILE A 33 66.49 44.36 9.06
N PRO A 34 66.22 43.64 10.18
CA PRO A 34 64.97 43.74 10.91
C PRO A 34 64.64 45.18 11.36
N ASP A 35 63.37 45.56 11.30
CA ASP A 35 62.88 46.93 11.55
C ASP A 35 63.43 47.61 12.81
N LYS A 36 63.51 46.88 13.93
CA LYS A 36 64.04 47.44 15.20
C LYS A 36 65.54 47.73 15.13
N ILE A 37 66.31 46.92 14.40
CA ILE A 37 67.76 47.13 14.22
C ILE A 37 67.99 48.31 13.27
N ARG A 38 67.18 48.46 12.21
CA ARG A 38 67.24 49.66 11.35
C ARG A 38 67.02 50.96 12.14
N LYS A 39 66.09 50.92 13.11
CA LYS A 39 65.79 52.07 13.98
C LYS A 39 66.90 52.37 14.98
N SER A 40 67.61 51.36 15.49
CA SER A 40 68.68 51.56 16.48
C SER A 40 70.03 51.94 15.87
N THR A 41 70.42 51.36 14.72
CA THR A 41 71.73 51.63 14.10
C THR A 41 71.70 52.72 13.02
N GLY A 42 70.52 53.15 12.59
CA GLY A 42 70.35 54.13 11.51
C GLY A 42 70.67 53.61 10.10
N LYS A 43 71.25 52.39 9.97
CA LYS A 43 71.57 51.75 8.69
C LYS A 43 70.33 51.03 8.13
N LYS A 44 69.81 51.51 7.00
CA LYS A 44 68.59 50.96 6.36
C LYS A 44 68.88 49.68 5.56
N ARG A 45 70.01 49.63 4.86
CA ARG A 45 70.52 48.49 4.07
C ARG A 45 72.02 48.69 3.81
N ILE A 46 72.73 47.60 3.52
CA ILE A 46 74.12 47.62 3.03
C ILE A 46 73.98 47.68 1.50
N GLU A 47 74.41 48.74 0.83
CA GLU A 47 74.07 48.95 -0.59
C GLU A 47 75.24 49.19 -1.52
N ARG A 48 76.32 49.77 -1.01
CA ARG A 48 77.43 50.25 -1.83
C ARG A 48 78.71 49.60 -1.36
N ILE A 49 78.99 48.41 -1.85
CA ILE A 49 80.27 47.75 -1.66
C ILE A 49 81.07 47.90 -2.96
N PHE A 50 82.21 48.57 -2.91
CA PHE A 50 83.09 48.70 -4.07
C PHE A 50 83.93 47.44 -4.21
N ARG A 51 84.05 46.93 -5.44
CA ARG A 51 84.89 45.79 -5.79
C ARG A 51 85.47 46.05 -7.18
N ASP A 52 86.79 46.16 -7.27
CA ASP A 52 87.47 46.33 -8.56
C ASP A 52 87.34 45.07 -9.43
N LYS A 53 87.22 45.22 -10.75
CA LYS A 53 86.96 44.12 -11.70
C LYS A 53 88.03 43.94 -12.78
N ASP A 54 88.95 44.89 -12.99
CA ASP A 54 89.86 44.91 -14.15
C ASP A 54 91.37 44.83 -13.80
N GLU A 55 92.16 44.09 -14.59
CA GLU A 55 93.63 44.05 -14.48
C GLU A 55 94.31 45.01 -15.49
N LEU A 56 94.98 46.06 -14.97
CA LEU A 56 95.95 47.00 -15.60
C LEU A 56 95.44 48.08 -16.62
N PRO A 57 95.93 49.34 -16.53
CA PRO A 57 95.50 50.44 -17.40
C PRO A 57 96.41 50.69 -18.62
N THR A 58 95.81 51.05 -19.76
CA THR A 58 96.44 51.91 -20.79
C THR A 58 95.95 53.36 -20.74
N THR A 59 95.22 53.75 -19.69
CA THR A 59 94.77 55.12 -19.46
C THR A 59 95.04 55.55 -18.02
N SER A 60 95.74 56.66 -17.84
CA SER A 60 96.24 57.19 -16.56
C SER A 60 95.16 57.49 -15.50
N ASP A 61 93.88 57.54 -15.85
CA ASP A 61 92.79 57.92 -14.92
C ASP A 61 92.29 56.78 -14.02
N LEU A 62 92.57 55.51 -14.36
CA LEU A 62 92.00 54.38 -13.61
C LEU A 62 92.58 54.24 -12.19
N SER A 63 93.85 54.64 -11.99
CA SER A 63 94.51 54.56 -10.68
C SER A 63 93.96 55.56 -9.66
N GLU A 64 93.49 56.75 -10.08
CA GLU A 64 92.90 57.72 -9.13
C GLU A 64 91.55 57.25 -8.58
N THR A 65 90.75 56.56 -9.40
CA THR A 65 89.40 56.11 -9.00
C THR A 65 89.45 55.06 -7.87
N ILE A 66 90.42 54.13 -7.91
CA ILE A 66 90.57 53.09 -6.87
C ILE A 66 91.02 53.71 -5.54
N TYR A 67 92.01 54.60 -5.58
CA TYR A 67 92.47 55.30 -4.37
C TYR A 67 91.39 56.23 -3.79
N GLN A 68 90.56 56.83 -4.62
CA GLN A 68 89.39 57.58 -4.17
C GLN A 68 88.37 56.66 -3.48
N ALA A 69 88.03 55.51 -4.08
CA ALA A 69 87.12 54.53 -3.49
C ALA A 69 87.64 53.96 -2.16
N LEU A 70 88.95 53.69 -2.04
CA LEU A 70 89.60 53.30 -0.78
C LEU A 70 89.54 54.42 0.28
N THR A 71 89.63 55.68 -0.13
CA THR A 71 89.51 56.82 0.79
C THR A 71 88.08 56.97 1.31
N GLU A 72 87.07 56.72 0.47
CA GLU A 72 85.66 56.94 0.82
C GLU A 72 84.92 55.71 1.40
N ALA A 73 85.55 54.54 1.42
CA ALA A 73 84.98 53.32 2.01
C ALA A 73 85.07 53.30 3.55
N GLU A 74 83.97 52.93 4.24
CA GLU A 74 83.97 52.80 5.72
C GLU A 74 84.80 51.61 6.24
N TYR A 75 84.83 50.53 5.47
CA TYR A 75 85.49 49.28 5.83
C TYR A 75 86.29 48.75 4.64
N LEU A 76 87.41 48.11 4.91
CA LEU A 76 88.16 47.34 3.92
C LEU A 76 87.94 45.85 4.19
N ILE A 77 87.35 45.12 3.25
CA ILE A 77 87.21 43.68 3.32
C ILE A 77 88.34 43.05 2.50
N VAL A 78 89.28 42.37 3.15
CA VAL A 78 90.41 41.71 2.48
C VAL A 78 90.08 40.24 2.32
N ILE A 79 90.02 39.75 1.07
CA ILE A 79 89.89 38.32 0.79
C ILE A 79 91.28 37.68 0.89
N CYS A 80 91.49 36.90 1.93
CA CYS A 80 92.75 36.25 2.26
C CYS A 80 92.77 34.82 1.70
N SER A 81 93.63 34.57 0.71
CA SER A 81 93.92 33.25 0.16
C SER A 81 95.43 33.03 0.10
N GLU A 82 95.87 31.80 -0.18
CA GLU A 82 97.29 31.49 -0.38
C GLU A 82 97.95 32.38 -1.44
N ASN A 83 97.17 32.88 -2.41
CA ASN A 83 97.66 33.78 -3.44
C ASN A 83 97.63 35.26 -3.01
N THR A 84 96.79 35.67 -2.05
CA THR A 84 96.65 37.07 -1.63
C THR A 84 97.95 37.63 -1.05
N LYS A 85 98.67 36.85 -0.24
CA LYS A 85 99.92 37.27 0.42
C LYS A 85 101.05 37.69 -0.54
N GLU A 86 101.05 37.15 -1.75
CA GLU A 86 102.05 37.47 -2.78
C GLU A 86 101.64 38.68 -3.66
N SER A 87 100.41 39.20 -3.50
CA SER A 87 99.93 40.33 -4.29
C SER A 87 100.47 41.66 -3.77
N MET A 88 101.44 42.22 -4.50
CA MET A 88 101.94 43.58 -4.24
C MET A 88 100.82 44.64 -4.28
N TRP A 89 99.75 44.41 -5.06
CA TRP A 89 98.63 45.33 -5.15
C TRP A 89 97.75 45.31 -3.90
N VAL A 90 97.36 44.13 -3.41
CA VAL A 90 96.54 44.02 -2.17
C VAL A 90 97.29 44.64 -0.99
N THR A 91 98.60 44.39 -0.88
CA THR A 91 99.42 45.00 0.17
C THR A 91 99.45 46.52 0.06
N ARG A 92 99.61 47.09 -1.15
CA ARG A 92 99.54 48.54 -1.38
C ARG A 92 98.18 49.15 -1.07
N GLU A 93 97.09 48.45 -1.37
CA GLU A 93 95.74 48.89 -1.04
C GLU A 93 95.51 48.91 0.47
N ILE A 94 95.98 47.87 1.19
CA ILE A 94 95.93 47.82 2.64
C ILE A 94 96.79 48.94 3.24
N GLU A 95 98.02 49.14 2.78
CA GLU A 95 98.89 50.25 3.21
C GLU A 95 98.21 51.60 3.00
N PHE A 96 97.62 51.80 1.83
CA PHE A 96 96.92 53.05 1.51
C PHE A 96 95.69 53.25 2.40
N PHE A 97 94.85 52.23 2.57
CA PHE A 97 93.67 52.30 3.43
C PHE A 97 94.07 52.60 4.87
N LEU A 98 95.09 51.91 5.41
CA LEU A 98 95.60 52.14 6.76
C LEU A 98 96.25 53.52 6.95
N SER A 99 96.70 54.18 5.88
CA SER A 99 97.18 55.56 5.96
C SER A 99 96.04 56.58 6.19
N LYS A 100 94.78 56.20 5.94
CA LYS A 100 93.59 57.05 6.03
C LYS A 100 92.58 56.60 7.08
N HIS A 101 92.53 55.30 7.38
CA HIS A 101 91.52 54.66 8.21
C HIS A 101 92.17 53.79 9.30
N PRO A 102 91.50 53.63 10.46
CA PRO A 102 92.01 52.77 11.53
C PRO A 102 91.92 51.28 11.15
N ARG A 103 92.82 50.47 11.72
CA ARG A 103 92.98 49.05 11.37
C ARG A 103 91.79 48.16 11.75
N ASP A 104 90.98 48.54 12.73
CA ASP A 104 89.75 47.82 13.14
C ASP A 104 88.63 47.86 12.09
N LYS A 105 88.79 48.71 11.06
CA LYS A 105 87.93 48.75 9.87
C LYS A 105 88.38 47.82 8.76
N VAL A 106 89.46 47.06 8.97
CA VAL A 106 89.90 46.01 8.05
C VAL A 106 89.30 44.68 8.51
N LEU A 107 88.38 44.13 7.72
CA LEU A 107 87.75 42.83 7.94
C LEU A 107 88.40 41.80 7.01
N THR A 108 88.87 40.69 7.55
CA THR A 108 89.47 39.62 6.74
C THR A 108 88.45 38.53 6.45
N VAL A 109 88.47 37.99 5.23
CA VAL A 109 87.64 36.87 4.80
C VAL A 109 88.57 35.77 4.30
N LEU A 110 88.57 34.62 4.97
CA LEU A 110 89.43 33.49 4.60
C LEU A 110 88.80 32.74 3.43
N ALA A 111 89.46 32.79 2.28
CA ALA A 111 89.07 32.10 1.06
C ALA A 111 89.72 30.70 0.95
N SER A 112 90.99 30.57 1.31
CA SER A 112 91.73 29.31 1.38
C SER A 112 92.95 29.45 2.30
N GLY A 113 93.59 28.32 2.67
CA GLY A 113 94.77 28.28 3.54
C GLY A 113 94.48 28.53 5.02
N GLU A 114 95.51 28.45 5.86
CA GLU A 114 95.42 28.78 7.29
C GLU A 114 95.70 30.27 7.55
N PRO A 115 95.03 30.92 8.53
CA PRO A 115 95.10 32.36 8.76
C PRO A 115 96.53 32.92 8.86
N ASP A 116 97.42 32.20 9.55
CA ASP A 116 98.82 32.58 9.72
C ASP A 116 99.60 32.59 8.40
N ASP A 117 99.18 31.83 7.40
CA ASP A 117 99.87 31.74 6.12
C ASP A 117 99.33 32.71 5.08
N VAL A 118 98.05 33.10 5.15
CA VAL A 118 97.35 33.78 4.04
C VAL A 118 97.02 35.25 4.31
N ILE A 119 96.99 35.65 5.58
CA ILE A 119 96.75 37.06 5.93
C ILE A 119 98.04 37.87 5.65
N PRO A 120 97.98 39.03 4.99
CA PRO A 120 99.17 39.84 4.75
C PRO A 120 99.87 40.27 6.04
N ASP A 121 101.21 40.15 6.11
CA ASP A 121 101.99 40.39 7.34
C ASP A 121 101.82 41.81 7.91
N ILE A 122 101.49 42.79 7.06
CA ILE A 122 101.14 44.14 7.50
C ILE A 122 99.99 44.14 8.50
N LEU A 123 99.03 43.22 8.37
CA LEU A 123 97.90 43.07 9.28
C LEU A 123 98.22 42.21 10.52
N LYS A 124 99.33 41.47 10.51
CA LYS A 124 99.74 40.56 11.62
C LYS A 124 100.63 41.22 12.68
N SER A 125 101.19 42.40 12.43
CA SER A 125 102.06 43.07 13.41
C SER A 125 102.04 44.59 13.29
N GLU A 126 102.43 45.29 14.36
CA GLU A 126 102.55 46.75 14.43
C GLU A 126 103.89 47.12 15.08
N GLU A 127 104.60 48.12 14.56
CA GLU A 127 105.80 48.68 15.22
C GLU A 127 105.37 49.80 16.17
N ARG A 128 105.69 49.67 17.47
CA ARG A 128 105.50 50.73 18.47
C ARG A 128 106.85 51.29 18.91
N GLU A 129 106.96 52.61 18.94
CA GLU A 129 108.09 53.30 19.55
C GLU A 129 107.88 53.37 21.07
N ILE A 130 108.84 52.89 21.85
CA ILE A 130 108.87 53.07 23.30
C ILE A 130 110.19 53.74 23.66
N VAL A 131 110.12 54.85 24.41
CA VAL A 131 111.29 55.61 24.85
C VAL A 131 111.87 54.93 26.09
N GLY A 132 113.15 54.54 26.05
CA GLY A 132 113.85 53.97 27.19
C GLY A 132 114.22 55.04 28.22
N ASP A 133 114.51 54.64 29.46
CA ASP A 133 114.81 55.55 30.58
C ASP A 133 116.06 56.44 30.39
N ASP A 134 116.85 56.23 29.33
CA ASP A 134 117.97 57.08 28.90
C ASP A 134 117.59 58.18 27.89
N GLY A 135 116.30 58.30 27.56
CA GLY A 135 115.76 59.33 26.67
C GLY A 135 115.93 59.05 25.18
N MET A 136 116.35 57.84 24.80
CA MET A 136 116.44 57.41 23.40
C MET A 136 115.29 56.47 23.03
N THR A 137 114.73 56.67 21.84
CA THR A 137 113.56 55.91 21.35
C THR A 137 113.98 54.58 20.71
N HIS A 138 113.36 53.47 21.14
CA HIS A 138 113.50 52.16 20.51
C HIS A 138 112.18 51.70 19.87
N LYS A 139 112.24 51.19 18.63
CA LYS A 139 111.10 50.57 17.95
C LYS A 139 111.01 49.08 18.31
N ILE A 140 109.85 48.63 18.83
CA ILE A 140 109.57 47.21 19.11
C ILE A 140 108.32 46.77 18.33
N ARG A 141 108.37 45.59 17.69
CA ARG A 141 107.29 45.01 16.88
C ARG A 141 106.38 44.12 17.75
N VAL A 142 105.07 44.39 17.78
CA VAL A 142 104.04 43.65 18.54
C VAL A 142 103.15 42.86 17.56
N ALA A 143 102.87 41.58 17.83
CA ALA A 143 102.03 40.71 17.00
C ALA A 143 100.52 40.90 17.28
N LEU A 144 99.69 40.81 16.24
CA LEU A 144 98.23 41.00 16.24
C LEU A 144 97.55 39.85 15.46
N GLU A 145 96.46 39.28 15.98
CA GLU A 145 95.63 38.26 15.30
C GLU A 145 94.28 38.87 14.82
N PRO A 146 94.09 39.11 13.50
CA PRO A 146 92.85 39.67 12.97
C PRO A 146 91.70 38.65 12.88
N LEU A 147 90.52 39.01 13.42
CA LEU A 147 89.28 38.22 13.33
C LEU A 147 88.81 38.08 11.88
N SER A 148 88.79 36.84 11.38
CA SER A 148 88.47 36.56 9.98
C SER A 148 87.17 35.77 9.82
N CYS A 149 86.35 36.13 8.83
CA CYS A 149 85.15 35.35 8.49
C CYS A 149 85.51 34.18 7.57
N ASP A 150 85.18 32.96 8.02
CA ASP A 150 85.66 31.74 7.38
C ASP A 150 84.74 31.27 6.24
N TYR A 151 85.19 31.51 5.00
CA TYR A 151 84.52 31.06 3.79
C TYR A 151 85.11 29.77 3.21
N ARG A 152 85.99 29.08 3.97
CA ARG A 152 86.40 27.70 3.67
C ARG A 152 85.26 26.70 3.93
N LEU A 153 84.26 27.10 4.73
CA LEU A 153 83.02 26.33 4.96
C LEU A 153 82.16 26.22 3.69
N SER A 154 81.24 25.23 3.67
CA SER A 154 80.26 25.17 2.58
C SER A 154 79.43 26.46 2.53
N ARG A 155 79.16 26.97 1.31
CA ARG A 155 78.50 28.27 1.10
C ARG A 155 77.23 28.45 1.95
N ARG A 156 76.39 27.41 2.05
CA ARG A 156 75.14 27.46 2.83
C ARG A 156 75.38 27.64 4.33
N LYS A 157 76.46 27.07 4.87
CA LYS A 157 76.82 27.22 6.28
C LYS A 157 77.44 28.59 6.52
N ALA A 158 78.36 29.02 5.65
CA ALA A 158 78.94 30.36 5.69
C ALA A 158 77.85 31.46 5.62
N ASP A 159 76.88 31.34 4.71
CA ASP A 159 75.77 32.30 4.58
C ASP A 159 74.86 32.37 5.82
N LYS A 160 74.74 31.25 6.55
CA LYS A 160 73.86 31.15 7.71
C LYS A 160 74.55 31.60 9.00
N GLU A 161 75.84 31.35 9.13
CA GLU A 161 76.59 31.49 10.39
C GLU A 161 77.66 32.58 10.35
N GLU A 162 78.38 32.75 9.23
CA GLU A 162 79.52 33.67 9.11
C GLU A 162 79.16 34.99 8.42
N LEU A 163 78.35 34.96 7.36
CA LEU A 163 77.87 36.18 6.68
C LEU A 163 77.11 37.12 7.62
N PRO A 164 76.21 36.66 8.53
CA PRO A 164 75.55 37.59 9.44
C PRO A 164 76.53 38.21 10.44
N ARG A 165 77.74 37.65 10.65
CA ARG A 165 78.80 38.30 11.45
C ARG A 165 79.43 39.46 10.69
N LEU A 166 79.75 39.30 9.40
CA LEU A 166 80.17 40.40 8.51
C LEU A 166 79.08 41.48 8.43
N ALA A 167 77.82 41.08 8.24
CA ALA A 167 76.70 42.01 8.19
C ALA A 167 76.51 42.73 9.53
N ALA A 168 76.60 42.03 10.66
CA ALA A 168 76.52 42.62 12.00
C ALA A 168 77.64 43.67 12.23
N ALA A 169 78.88 43.38 11.80
CA ALA A 169 80.01 44.32 11.88
C ALA A 169 79.79 45.57 11.00
N LEU A 170 79.30 45.40 9.77
CA LEU A 170 78.97 46.51 8.87
C LEU A 170 77.75 47.31 9.36
N ILE A 171 76.75 46.68 9.99
CA ILE A 171 75.53 47.32 10.50
C ILE A 171 75.76 47.99 11.86
N GLY A 172 76.72 47.50 12.65
CA GLY A 172 77.02 47.97 14.01
C GLY A 172 76.11 47.36 15.09
N CYS A 173 75.62 46.12 14.92
CA CYS A 173 74.79 45.41 15.92
C CYS A 173 75.42 44.09 16.38
N SER A 174 74.93 43.48 17.45
CA SER A 174 75.38 42.14 17.88
C SER A 174 74.76 41.04 17.03
N TYR A 175 75.50 39.93 16.83
CA TYR A 175 75.05 38.79 16.03
C TYR A 175 73.80 38.09 16.64
N ASP A 176 73.77 37.95 17.97
CA ASP A 176 72.69 37.23 18.66
C ASP A 176 71.34 37.97 18.60
N GLU A 177 71.36 39.30 18.66
CA GLU A 177 70.14 40.10 18.56
C GLU A 177 69.47 39.94 17.19
N LEU A 178 70.29 39.91 16.13
CA LEU A 178 69.84 39.70 14.76
C LEU A 178 69.21 38.31 14.57
N MET A 179 69.78 37.26 15.17
CA MET A 179 69.31 35.88 15.01
C MET A 179 68.02 35.58 15.77
N ASN A 180 67.90 36.05 17.02
CA ASN A 180 66.73 35.78 17.88
C ASN A 180 65.43 36.33 17.29
N ARG A 181 65.45 37.52 16.69
CA ARG A 181 64.24 38.12 16.09
C ARG A 181 63.76 37.37 14.85
N ARG A 182 64.67 36.74 14.10
CA ARG A 182 64.32 35.96 12.91
C ARG A 182 63.52 34.70 13.27
N ARG A 183 63.81 34.06 14.41
CA ARG A 183 63.07 32.88 14.88
C ARG A 183 61.64 33.21 15.30
N ALA A 184 61.44 34.27 16.08
CA ALA A 184 60.13 34.70 16.56
C ALA A 184 59.15 35.05 15.42
N TYR A 185 59.65 35.66 14.34
CA TYR A 185 58.84 35.96 13.16
C TYR A 185 58.32 34.71 12.45
N ARG A 186 59.12 33.64 12.40
CA ARG A 186 58.76 32.39 11.73
C ARG A 186 57.64 31.63 12.44
N ILE A 187 57.72 31.55 13.78
CA ILE A 187 56.72 30.81 14.59
C ILE A 187 55.34 31.45 14.49
N ARG A 188 55.24 32.79 14.64
CA ARG A 188 53.95 33.50 14.57
C ARG A 188 53.21 33.29 13.25
N ARG A 189 53.96 33.23 12.14
CA ARG A 189 53.37 33.00 10.81
C ARG A 189 52.80 31.59 10.66
N MET A 190 53.41 30.59 11.30
CA MET A 190 52.92 29.21 11.24
C MET A 190 51.66 28.99 12.07
N SER A 191 51.58 29.58 13.28
CA SER A 191 50.39 29.44 14.14
C SER A 191 49.11 29.98 13.50
N LEU A 192 49.18 31.07 12.74
CA LEU A 192 48.03 31.64 12.02
C LEU A 192 47.50 30.69 10.92
N ILE A 193 48.39 29.99 10.23
CA ILE A 193 48.03 29.05 9.18
C ILE A 193 47.30 27.83 9.78
N PHE A 194 47.81 27.30 10.89
CA PHE A 194 47.17 26.16 11.58
C PHE A 194 45.77 26.51 12.11
N ALA A 195 45.59 27.70 12.68
CA ALA A 195 44.27 28.15 13.14
C ALA A 195 43.25 28.21 11.99
N LEU A 196 43.67 28.70 10.82
CA LEU A 196 42.81 28.72 9.63
C LEU A 196 42.40 27.29 9.20
N PHE A 197 43.35 26.36 9.12
CA PHE A 197 43.02 24.97 8.76
C PHE A 197 42.10 24.29 9.78
N ALA A 198 42.31 24.52 11.08
CA ALA A 198 41.44 23.97 12.13
C ALA A 198 40.00 24.51 12.01
N SER A 199 39.83 25.82 11.72
CA SER A 199 38.50 26.41 11.54
C SER A 199 37.75 25.83 10.33
N ILE A 200 38.45 25.57 9.23
CA ILE A 200 37.85 24.94 8.03
C ILE A 200 37.45 23.49 8.33
N ALA A 201 38.28 22.74 9.06
CA ALA A 201 37.96 21.35 9.43
C ALA A 201 36.71 21.27 10.33
N ILE A 202 36.57 22.18 11.29
CA ILE A 202 35.38 22.25 12.16
C ILE A 202 34.13 22.60 11.33
N ALA A 203 34.22 23.61 10.46
CA ALA A 203 33.10 23.99 9.60
C ALA A 203 32.68 22.84 8.66
N PHE A 204 33.66 22.11 8.11
CA PHE A 204 33.40 20.92 7.30
C PHE A 204 32.76 19.79 8.11
N GLY A 205 33.22 19.55 9.34
CA GLY A 205 32.62 18.57 10.25
C GLY A 205 31.15 18.87 10.56
N ILE A 206 30.83 20.12 10.88
CA ILE A 206 29.45 20.57 11.12
C ILE A 206 28.59 20.40 9.84
N TYR A 207 29.14 20.78 8.68
CA TYR A 207 28.45 20.59 7.40
C TYR A 207 28.14 19.11 7.12
N MET A 208 29.10 18.21 7.33
CA MET A 208 28.92 16.78 7.11
C MET A 208 27.87 16.17 8.04
N VAL A 209 27.82 16.56 9.32
CA VAL A 209 26.78 16.10 10.24
C VAL A 209 25.39 16.57 9.80
N ASN A 210 25.25 17.84 9.40
CA ASN A 210 23.99 18.36 8.86
C ASN A 210 23.55 17.65 7.58
N VAL A 211 24.49 17.35 6.67
CA VAL A 211 24.20 16.59 5.45
C VAL A 211 23.79 15.16 5.80
N ASN A 212 24.48 14.50 6.74
CA ASN A 212 24.15 13.13 7.12
C ASN A 212 22.76 13.04 7.76
N MET A 213 22.40 13.96 8.67
CA MET A 213 21.04 14.00 9.24
C MET A 213 19.96 14.19 8.17
N LYS A 214 20.22 15.03 7.16
CA LYS A 214 19.30 15.20 6.03
C LYS A 214 19.20 13.95 5.16
N ILE A 215 20.31 13.24 4.93
CA ILE A 215 20.33 11.99 4.17
C ILE A 215 19.51 10.93 4.90
N THR A 216 19.73 10.75 6.20
CA THR A 216 18.96 9.79 7.01
C THR A 216 17.48 10.11 7.01
N ALA A 217 17.10 11.38 7.22
CA ALA A 217 15.70 11.81 7.16
C ALA A 217 15.09 11.59 5.77
N SER A 218 15.82 11.91 4.69
CA SER A 218 15.34 11.67 3.32
C SER A 218 15.22 10.20 2.97
N LEU A 219 16.06 9.35 3.57
CA LEU A 219 16.01 7.90 3.37
C LEU A 219 14.83 7.29 4.12
N GLN A 220 14.55 7.73 5.34
CA GLN A 220 13.36 7.35 6.08
C GLN A 220 12.08 7.76 5.35
N GLU A 221 12.04 9.00 4.82
CA GLU A 221 10.91 9.46 4.03
C GLU A 221 10.74 8.64 2.74
N ALA A 222 11.83 8.35 2.02
CA ALA A 222 11.77 7.51 0.82
C ALA A 222 11.27 6.09 1.11
N MET A 223 11.67 5.50 2.24
CA MET A 223 11.17 4.20 2.69
C MET A 223 9.67 4.26 3.03
N ARG A 224 9.23 5.30 3.75
CA ARG A 224 7.81 5.52 4.05
C ARG A 224 6.97 5.66 2.78
N GLN A 225 7.43 6.47 1.81
CA GLN A 225 6.73 6.64 0.53
C GLN A 225 6.66 5.35 -0.28
N ARG A 226 7.72 4.52 -0.26
CA ARG A 226 7.69 3.18 -0.88
C ARG A 226 6.67 2.27 -0.20
N SER A 227 6.64 2.26 1.13
CA SER A 227 5.67 1.48 1.93
C SER A 227 4.24 1.88 1.59
N ILE A 228 3.93 3.19 1.59
CA ILE A 228 2.60 3.71 1.20
C ILE A 228 2.25 3.33 -0.24
N TYR A 229 3.19 3.46 -1.18
CA TYR A 229 2.95 3.10 -2.58
C TYR A 229 2.58 1.60 -2.72
N LEU A 230 3.35 0.71 -2.11
CA LEU A 230 3.07 -0.73 -2.15
C LEU A 230 1.76 -1.06 -1.43
N ALA A 231 1.48 -0.46 -0.27
CA ALA A 231 0.23 -0.67 0.44
C ALA A 231 -1.00 -0.25 -0.39
N ASN A 232 -0.95 0.92 -1.04
CA ASN A 232 -2.03 1.38 -1.92
C ASN A 232 -2.17 0.48 -3.17
N GLU A 233 -1.05 -0.03 -3.70
CA GLU A 233 -1.08 -0.97 -4.81
C GLU A 233 -1.70 -2.31 -4.40
N SER A 234 -1.41 -2.80 -3.19
CA SER A 234 -2.08 -3.95 -2.60
C SER A 234 -3.59 -3.73 -2.48
N LEU A 235 -4.02 -2.60 -1.95
CA LEU A 235 -5.45 -2.28 -1.84
C LEU A 235 -6.13 -2.24 -3.21
N ARG A 236 -5.46 -1.66 -4.22
CA ARG A 236 -5.95 -1.66 -5.61
C ARG A 236 -6.11 -3.08 -6.15
N LEU A 237 -5.10 -3.94 -5.98
CA LEU A 237 -5.15 -5.34 -6.41
C LEU A 237 -6.26 -6.10 -5.69
N ASN A 238 -6.42 -5.90 -4.39
CA ASN A 238 -7.48 -6.55 -3.61
C ASN A 238 -8.87 -6.17 -4.13
N ASN A 239 -9.10 -4.87 -4.40
CA ASN A 239 -10.34 -4.36 -4.96
C ASN A 239 -10.61 -4.85 -6.41
N GLU A 240 -9.56 -5.19 -7.15
CA GLU A 240 -9.66 -5.80 -8.49
C GLU A 240 -9.88 -7.33 -8.44
N GLY A 241 -9.93 -7.93 -7.24
CA GLY A 241 -10.09 -9.37 -7.02
C GLY A 241 -8.79 -10.17 -7.08
N GLU A 242 -7.63 -9.49 -7.15
CA GLU A 242 -6.28 -10.06 -7.26
C GLU A 242 -5.62 -10.25 -5.88
N ARG A 243 -6.38 -10.78 -4.93
CA ARG A 243 -6.00 -10.85 -3.51
C ARG A 243 -4.66 -11.52 -3.23
N ILE A 244 -4.33 -12.62 -3.91
CA ILE A 244 -3.07 -13.34 -3.64
C ILE A 244 -1.86 -12.47 -4.01
N GLU A 245 -1.95 -11.72 -5.12
CA GLU A 245 -0.93 -10.72 -5.46
C GLU A 245 -0.94 -9.57 -4.47
N ALA A 246 -2.13 -9.07 -4.09
CA ALA A 246 -2.29 -8.05 -3.08
C ALA A 246 -1.58 -8.44 -1.78
N LEU A 247 -1.77 -9.67 -1.30
CA LEU A 247 -1.17 -10.18 -0.07
C LEU A 247 0.37 -10.16 -0.10
N HIS A 248 0.97 -10.59 -1.23
CA HIS A 248 2.41 -10.48 -1.43
C HIS A 248 2.88 -9.01 -1.41
N VAL A 249 2.14 -8.11 -2.07
CA VAL A 249 2.47 -6.68 -2.14
C VAL A 249 2.27 -6.00 -0.77
N ALA A 250 1.26 -6.39 0.00
CA ALA A 250 0.99 -5.94 1.36
C ALA A 250 2.15 -6.28 2.29
N LEU A 251 2.60 -7.54 2.27
CA LEU A 251 3.76 -8.00 3.03
C LEU A 251 5.05 -7.28 2.60
N ALA A 252 5.23 -7.02 1.29
CA ALA A 252 6.37 -6.27 0.78
C ALA A 252 6.33 -4.77 1.16
N SER A 253 5.16 -4.25 1.56
CA SER A 253 5.02 -2.87 2.04
C SER A 253 5.59 -2.67 3.45
N LEU A 254 5.79 -3.76 4.20
CA LEU A 254 6.33 -3.74 5.55
C LEU A 254 7.83 -3.38 5.57
N PRO A 255 8.33 -2.76 6.65
CA PRO A 255 9.74 -2.46 6.79
C PRO A 255 10.58 -3.74 6.95
N GLU A 256 11.74 -3.80 6.28
CA GLU A 256 12.72 -4.91 6.45
C GLU A 256 13.31 -4.97 7.87
N ASP A 257 13.43 -3.83 8.55
CA ASP A 257 13.79 -3.76 9.97
C ASP A 257 12.51 -3.88 10.80
N PRO A 258 12.39 -4.87 11.70
CA PRO A 258 11.21 -5.01 12.59
C PRO A 258 10.93 -3.77 13.46
N ASN A 259 11.91 -2.89 13.65
CA ASN A 259 11.73 -1.62 14.38
C ASN A 259 11.46 -0.43 13.44
N GLY A 260 11.32 -0.68 12.15
CA GLY A 260 10.95 0.34 11.17
C GLY A 260 9.50 0.80 11.38
N PRO A 261 9.17 2.04 10.99
CA PRO A 261 7.81 2.55 11.11
C PRO A 261 6.88 1.80 10.15
N ILE A 262 5.86 1.14 10.68
CA ILE A 262 4.76 0.56 9.90
C ILE A 262 3.78 1.69 9.58
N THR A 263 3.33 1.77 8.34
CA THR A 263 2.37 2.80 7.93
C THR A 263 0.93 2.31 8.14
N PRO A 264 -0.03 3.18 8.50
CA PRO A 264 -1.45 2.82 8.60
C PRO A 264 -2.00 2.17 7.32
N GLN A 265 -1.52 2.62 6.16
CA GLN A 265 -1.85 2.02 4.86
C GLN A 265 -1.40 0.56 4.79
N SER A 266 -0.19 0.25 5.27
CA SER A 266 0.31 -1.13 5.32
C SER A 266 -0.53 -2.01 6.26
N ILE A 267 -0.98 -1.46 7.39
CA ILE A 267 -1.88 -2.19 8.31
C ILE A 267 -3.17 -2.51 7.56
N ARG A 268 -3.82 -1.49 6.97
CA ARG A 268 -5.06 -1.69 6.20
C ARG A 268 -4.91 -2.69 5.06
N ALA A 269 -3.83 -2.58 4.29
CA ALA A 269 -3.54 -3.49 3.17
C ALA A 269 -3.40 -4.95 3.64
N ILE A 270 -2.76 -5.18 4.79
CA ILE A 270 -2.59 -6.52 5.36
C ILE A 270 -3.90 -7.02 5.96
N THR A 271 -4.64 -6.19 6.68
CA THR A 271 -5.97 -6.53 7.22
C THR A 271 -6.88 -7.07 6.11
N ASP A 272 -7.03 -6.30 5.03
CA ASP A 272 -7.93 -6.67 3.93
C ASP A 272 -7.43 -7.89 3.15
N ALA A 273 -6.15 -7.91 2.77
CA ALA A 273 -5.60 -8.99 1.96
C ALA A 273 -5.52 -10.30 2.75
N SER A 274 -5.37 -10.25 4.08
CA SER A 274 -5.38 -11.45 4.93
C SER A 274 -6.79 -11.99 5.20
N LEU A 275 -7.85 -11.24 4.86
CA LEU A 275 -9.24 -11.50 5.26
C LEU A 275 -9.42 -11.52 6.80
N ALA A 276 -8.62 -10.73 7.51
CA ALA A 276 -8.82 -10.54 8.93
C ALA A 276 -10.22 -10.00 9.19
N TYR A 277 -10.88 -10.50 10.22
CA TYR A 277 -12.27 -10.13 10.59
C TYR A 277 -13.35 -10.51 9.58
N ARG A 278 -13.06 -11.37 8.60
CA ARG A 278 -14.07 -11.83 7.64
C ARG A 278 -15.03 -12.82 8.31
N THR A 279 -16.34 -12.58 8.24
CA THR A 279 -17.35 -13.55 8.63
C THR A 279 -17.83 -14.38 7.44
N SER A 280 -18.26 -15.62 7.70
CA SER A 280 -18.92 -16.44 6.68
C SER A 280 -20.32 -15.91 6.43
N THR A 281 -20.71 -15.83 5.16
CA THR A 281 -22.11 -15.65 4.74
C THR A 281 -22.44 -16.65 3.64
N THR A 282 -23.73 -16.92 3.43
CA THR A 282 -24.26 -17.80 2.38
C THR A 282 -23.76 -17.50 0.96
N VAL A 283 -23.28 -16.27 0.70
CA VAL A 283 -22.74 -15.83 -0.60
C VAL A 283 -21.26 -15.44 -0.54
N THR A 284 -20.55 -15.84 0.52
CA THR A 284 -19.11 -15.54 0.68
C THR A 284 -18.27 -16.47 -0.19
N VAL A 285 -17.55 -15.86 -1.13
CA VAL A 285 -16.67 -16.52 -2.08
C VAL A 285 -15.43 -15.65 -2.23
N GLU A 286 -14.26 -16.18 -1.87
CA GLU A 286 -13.01 -15.40 -1.76
C GLU A 286 -11.85 -16.08 -2.50
N PRO A 287 -10.97 -15.33 -3.18
CA PRO A 287 -9.82 -15.88 -3.87
C PRO A 287 -8.75 -16.36 -2.87
N THR A 288 -8.44 -17.65 -2.89
CA THR A 288 -7.49 -18.31 -1.97
C THR A 288 -6.24 -18.83 -2.66
N TRP A 289 -6.26 -19.02 -4.00
CA TRP A 289 -5.07 -19.48 -4.72
C TRP A 289 -5.02 -19.05 -6.20
N ASN A 290 -3.80 -18.87 -6.73
CA ASN A 290 -3.54 -18.60 -8.15
C ASN A 290 -2.67 -19.71 -8.78
N TYR A 291 -3.15 -20.30 -9.87
CA TYR A 291 -2.40 -21.29 -10.67
C TYR A 291 -1.80 -20.62 -11.91
N TYR A 292 -0.51 -20.29 -11.85
CA TYR A 292 0.19 -19.57 -12.92
C TYR A 292 0.69 -20.49 -14.04
N MET A 293 0.47 -20.07 -15.28
CA MET A 293 1.01 -20.68 -16.50
C MET A 293 2.09 -19.79 -17.15
N PRO A 294 3.06 -20.36 -17.88
CA PRO A 294 4.10 -19.58 -18.58
C PRO A 294 3.58 -18.71 -19.74
N TYR A 295 2.46 -19.09 -20.36
CA TYR A 295 1.81 -18.37 -21.44
C TYR A 295 0.30 -18.28 -21.21
N MET A 296 -0.39 -17.54 -22.09
CA MET A 296 -1.86 -17.41 -22.08
C MET A 296 -2.52 -18.78 -22.02
N ILE A 297 -3.53 -18.93 -21.16
CA ILE A 297 -4.30 -20.15 -20.99
C ILE A 297 -5.17 -20.36 -22.21
N ASN A 298 -5.16 -21.59 -22.73
CA ASN A 298 -6.04 -22.01 -23.81
C ASN A 298 -7.32 -22.64 -23.24
N ASP A 299 -7.19 -23.52 -22.25
CA ASP A 299 -8.30 -24.22 -21.58
C ASP A 299 -7.84 -24.89 -20.27
N TYR A 300 -8.80 -25.24 -19.41
CA TYR A 300 -8.57 -25.99 -18.18
C TYR A 300 -9.75 -26.88 -17.84
N VAL A 301 -9.48 -27.94 -17.08
CA VAL A 301 -10.47 -28.90 -16.59
C VAL A 301 -10.21 -29.25 -15.13
N VAL A 302 -11.29 -29.50 -14.40
CA VAL A 302 -11.26 -29.97 -13.02
C VAL A 302 -11.72 -31.42 -13.00
N SER A 303 -11.07 -32.26 -12.19
CA SER A 303 -11.49 -33.66 -12.05
C SER A 303 -12.91 -33.74 -11.46
N PRO A 304 -13.68 -34.83 -11.72
CA PRO A 304 -15.06 -34.94 -11.25
C PRO A 304 -15.23 -34.74 -9.74
N GLU A 305 -14.32 -35.32 -8.95
CA GLU A 305 -14.30 -35.17 -7.48
C GLU A 305 -13.79 -33.81 -7.01
N GLY A 306 -13.24 -33.00 -7.92
CA GLY A 306 -12.69 -31.69 -7.62
C GLY A 306 -11.26 -31.72 -7.08
N ASP A 307 -10.59 -32.87 -7.04
CA ASP A 307 -9.26 -33.06 -6.41
C ASP A 307 -8.08 -32.57 -7.27
N TYR A 308 -8.26 -32.43 -8.58
CA TYR A 308 -7.18 -32.04 -9.49
C TYR A 308 -7.64 -30.99 -10.50
N LEU A 309 -6.77 -30.03 -10.79
CA LEU A 309 -6.92 -29.04 -11.84
C LEU A 309 -5.85 -29.28 -12.90
N ALA A 310 -6.23 -29.47 -14.16
CA ALA A 310 -5.32 -29.52 -15.29
C ALA A 310 -5.51 -28.28 -16.17
N VAL A 311 -4.42 -27.56 -16.47
CA VAL A 311 -4.44 -26.33 -17.27
C VAL A 311 -3.48 -26.48 -18.45
N ARG A 312 -3.91 -26.01 -19.62
CA ARG A 312 -3.09 -25.97 -20.84
C ARG A 312 -2.94 -24.55 -21.35
N ASP A 313 -1.73 -24.17 -21.72
CA ASP A 313 -1.44 -22.89 -22.36
C ASP A 313 -1.34 -22.98 -23.90
N TYR A 314 -1.38 -21.84 -24.58
CA TYR A 314 -1.27 -21.75 -26.05
C TYR A 314 0.05 -22.28 -26.62
N SER A 315 1.07 -22.53 -25.79
CA SER A 315 2.32 -23.13 -26.25
C SER A 315 2.22 -24.65 -26.35
N GLY A 316 1.22 -25.27 -25.71
CA GLY A 316 1.08 -26.71 -25.52
C GLY A 316 1.67 -27.21 -24.19
N TYR A 317 1.99 -26.32 -23.27
CA TYR A 317 2.44 -26.68 -21.93
C TYR A 317 1.24 -27.01 -21.06
N ILE A 318 1.33 -28.12 -20.31
CA ILE A 318 0.27 -28.60 -19.43
C ILE A 318 0.83 -28.71 -18.02
N GLN A 319 0.06 -28.21 -17.06
CA GLN A 319 0.33 -28.37 -15.65
C GLN A 319 -0.89 -28.92 -14.93
N VAL A 320 -0.65 -29.79 -13.94
CA VAL A 320 -1.69 -30.40 -13.11
C VAL A 320 -1.35 -30.18 -11.65
N TRP A 321 -2.32 -29.68 -10.90
CA TRP A 321 -2.22 -29.43 -9.47
C TRP A 321 -3.26 -30.22 -8.71
N ASP A 322 -2.90 -30.59 -7.48
CA ASP A 322 -3.87 -31.00 -6.46
C ASP A 322 -4.58 -29.75 -5.95
N THR A 323 -5.91 -29.75 -5.91
CA THR A 323 -6.71 -28.55 -5.58
C THR A 323 -6.79 -28.27 -4.09
N LYS A 324 -6.59 -29.29 -3.24
CA LYS A 324 -6.66 -29.19 -1.77
C LYS A 324 -5.35 -28.73 -1.16
N THR A 325 -4.23 -29.21 -1.71
CA THR A 325 -2.88 -28.90 -1.24
C THR A 325 -2.18 -27.86 -2.10
N HIS A 326 -2.73 -27.55 -3.27
CA HIS A 326 -2.16 -26.68 -4.30
C HIS A 326 -0.79 -27.13 -4.84
N GLU A 327 -0.36 -28.36 -4.53
CA GLU A 327 0.91 -28.92 -4.96
C GLU A 327 0.87 -29.24 -6.47
N LEU A 328 1.89 -28.78 -7.22
CA LEU A 328 2.10 -29.14 -8.62
C LEU A 328 2.48 -30.62 -8.73
N LYS A 329 1.63 -31.43 -9.37
CA LYS A 329 1.85 -32.87 -9.54
C LYS A 329 2.50 -33.23 -10.87
N MET A 330 2.11 -32.54 -11.94
CA MET A 330 2.60 -32.79 -13.30
C MET A 330 2.88 -31.47 -14.01
N ALA A 331 3.97 -31.42 -14.76
CA ALA A 331 4.27 -30.31 -15.66
C ALA A 331 5.05 -30.84 -16.87
N ASP A 332 4.46 -30.77 -18.06
CA ASP A 332 5.10 -31.27 -19.28
C ASP A 332 4.71 -30.46 -20.52
N TYR A 333 5.55 -30.53 -21.54
CA TYR A 333 5.39 -29.81 -22.79
C TYR A 333 5.04 -30.75 -23.95
N PHE A 334 3.88 -30.54 -24.54
CA PHE A 334 3.41 -31.35 -25.66
C PHE A 334 3.49 -30.53 -26.96
N GLN A 335 4.50 -30.84 -27.80
CA GLN A 335 4.84 -30.12 -29.04
C GLN A 335 3.74 -30.04 -30.12
N GLU A 336 2.61 -30.73 -29.96
CA GLU A 336 1.60 -30.84 -31.02
C GLU A 336 0.69 -29.60 -31.02
N THR A 337 0.81 -28.79 -32.07
CA THR A 337 0.18 -27.47 -32.24
C THR A 337 -1.36 -27.47 -32.29
N MET A 338 -2.01 -28.63 -32.23
CA MET A 338 -3.47 -28.77 -32.31
C MET A 338 -3.94 -29.98 -31.49
N GLN A 339 -3.76 -29.93 -30.17
CA GLN A 339 -4.55 -30.79 -29.31
C GLN A 339 -6.02 -30.33 -29.36
N HIS A 340 -6.94 -31.28 -29.36
CA HIS A 340 -8.37 -31.05 -29.50
C HIS A 340 -9.08 -30.97 -28.16
N ASP A 341 -8.60 -31.71 -27.17
CA ASP A 341 -9.26 -31.78 -25.87
C ASP A 341 -8.32 -32.21 -24.74
N ILE A 342 -8.64 -31.78 -23.52
CA ILE A 342 -8.06 -32.25 -22.26
C ILE A 342 -9.23 -32.58 -21.32
N THR A 343 -9.23 -33.76 -20.69
CA THR A 343 -10.31 -34.11 -19.74
C THR A 343 -9.89 -35.19 -18.76
N PHE A 344 -10.57 -35.27 -17.62
CA PHE A 344 -10.36 -36.32 -16.64
C PHE A 344 -11.29 -37.51 -16.90
N LEU A 345 -10.73 -38.71 -16.86
CA LEU A 345 -11.46 -39.97 -16.92
C LEU A 345 -12.06 -40.31 -15.55
N PRO A 346 -13.14 -41.13 -15.50
CA PRO A 346 -13.76 -41.58 -14.25
C PRO A 346 -12.80 -42.24 -13.24
N ASN A 347 -11.72 -42.85 -13.71
CA ASN A 347 -10.69 -43.47 -12.85
C ASN A 347 -9.61 -42.48 -12.37
N GLY A 348 -9.72 -41.19 -12.73
CA GLY A 348 -8.79 -40.13 -12.36
C GLY A 348 -7.62 -39.90 -13.32
N LEU A 349 -7.49 -40.68 -14.40
CA LEU A 349 -6.46 -40.42 -15.42
C LEU A 349 -6.78 -39.15 -16.21
N LEU A 350 -5.74 -38.39 -16.56
CA LEU A 350 -5.86 -37.24 -17.46
C LEU A 350 -5.74 -37.72 -18.91
N LEU A 351 -6.78 -37.53 -19.71
CA LEU A 351 -6.80 -37.84 -21.13
C LEU A 351 -6.49 -36.60 -21.97
N LEU A 352 -5.50 -36.73 -22.86
CA LEU A 352 -5.19 -35.76 -23.90
C LEU A 352 -5.56 -36.34 -25.26
N ILE A 353 -6.37 -35.60 -26.03
CA ILE A 353 -6.80 -36.02 -27.37
C ILE A 353 -6.25 -35.02 -28.38
N ASP A 354 -5.47 -35.51 -29.35
CA ASP A 354 -5.09 -34.76 -30.55
C ASP A 354 -5.83 -35.31 -31.79
N SER A 355 -5.53 -34.80 -32.98
CA SER A 355 -6.19 -35.26 -34.23
C SER A 355 -6.08 -36.75 -34.53
N LYS A 356 -5.13 -37.48 -33.94
CA LYS A 356 -4.78 -38.87 -34.30
C LYS A 356 -4.51 -39.78 -33.10
N THR A 357 -4.24 -39.23 -31.93
CA THR A 357 -3.86 -39.98 -30.74
C THR A 357 -4.70 -39.56 -29.55
N ALA A 358 -5.00 -40.54 -28.71
CA ALA A 358 -5.56 -40.36 -27.38
C ALA A 358 -4.54 -40.93 -26.38
N ARG A 359 -4.13 -40.13 -25.40
CA ARG A 359 -3.09 -40.49 -24.42
C ARG A 359 -3.61 -40.25 -23.01
N ALA A 360 -3.59 -41.27 -22.17
CA ALA A 360 -3.98 -41.15 -20.76
C ALA A 360 -2.75 -41.18 -19.84
N PHE A 361 -2.75 -40.27 -18.87
CA PHE A 361 -1.65 -40.08 -17.94
C PHE A 361 -2.14 -40.26 -16.51
N ASP A 362 -1.34 -40.91 -15.68
CA ASP A 362 -1.51 -40.88 -14.23
C ASP A 362 -0.99 -39.54 -13.72
N VAL A 363 -1.87 -38.74 -13.13
CA VAL A 363 -1.52 -37.40 -12.65
C VAL A 363 -0.66 -37.39 -11.39
N THR A 364 -0.59 -38.51 -10.67
CA THR A 364 0.22 -38.68 -9.45
C THR A 364 1.68 -38.97 -9.81
N THR A 365 1.91 -39.81 -10.81
CA THR A 365 3.27 -40.18 -11.26
C THR A 365 3.76 -39.33 -12.42
N GLY A 366 2.85 -38.75 -13.21
CA GLY A 366 3.14 -38.12 -14.49
C GLY A 366 3.43 -39.11 -15.62
N ASP A 367 3.26 -40.41 -15.37
CA ASP A 367 3.57 -41.45 -16.35
C ASP A 367 2.43 -41.62 -17.37
N LEU A 368 2.81 -41.92 -18.61
CA LEU A 368 1.87 -42.33 -19.65
C LEU A 368 1.41 -43.76 -19.37
N GLU A 369 0.12 -43.94 -19.07
CA GLU A 369 -0.47 -45.26 -18.82
C GLU A 369 -0.76 -45.99 -20.14
N TRP A 370 -1.38 -45.29 -21.09
CA TRP A 370 -1.66 -45.86 -22.41
C TRP A 370 -1.75 -44.78 -23.50
N GLU A 371 -1.49 -45.21 -24.74
CA GLU A 371 -1.66 -44.42 -25.95
C GLU A 371 -2.46 -45.25 -26.98
N TYR A 372 -3.51 -44.65 -27.51
CA TYR A 372 -4.33 -45.23 -28.58
C TYR A 372 -4.24 -44.36 -29.84
N SER A 373 -3.66 -44.92 -30.91
CA SER A 373 -3.52 -44.27 -32.22
C SER A 373 -3.88 -45.21 -33.38
N PRO A 374 -5.18 -45.40 -33.66
CA PRO A 374 -5.63 -46.27 -34.74
C PRO A 374 -5.32 -45.68 -36.12
N ALA A 375 -4.87 -46.54 -37.04
CA ALA A 375 -4.46 -46.12 -38.37
C ALA A 375 -5.67 -45.64 -39.22
N GLY A 376 -5.58 -44.42 -39.75
CA GLY A 376 -6.59 -43.86 -40.66
C GLY A 376 -7.82 -43.29 -39.97
N VAL A 377 -7.82 -43.23 -38.64
CA VAL A 377 -8.82 -42.55 -37.84
C VAL A 377 -8.37 -41.10 -37.61
N THR A 378 -9.33 -40.19 -37.56
CA THR A 378 -9.11 -38.81 -37.16
C THR A 378 -10.22 -38.45 -36.20
N TRP A 379 -9.82 -38.06 -34.99
CA TRP A 379 -10.73 -37.70 -33.92
C TRP A 379 -11.42 -36.38 -34.23
N ARG A 380 -12.66 -36.25 -33.78
CA ARG A 380 -13.43 -35.02 -33.91
C ARG A 380 -13.18 -34.09 -32.70
N TYR A 381 -13.40 -32.79 -32.89
CA TYR A 381 -13.31 -31.75 -31.85
C TYR A 381 -14.51 -31.82 -30.88
N ASN A 382 -14.64 -32.91 -30.14
CA ASN A 382 -15.71 -33.09 -29.16
C ASN A 382 -15.14 -33.78 -27.90
N HIS A 383 -15.72 -33.48 -26.75
CA HIS A 383 -15.39 -34.17 -25.51
C HIS A 383 -15.71 -35.67 -25.59
N PRO A 384 -14.88 -36.55 -25.01
CA PRO A 384 -15.17 -37.97 -24.96
C PRO A 384 -16.40 -38.24 -24.10
N GLY A 385 -17.31 -39.08 -24.57
CA GLY A 385 -18.47 -39.48 -23.77
C GLY A 385 -18.13 -40.61 -22.82
N VAL A 386 -18.43 -40.49 -21.53
CA VAL A 386 -18.29 -41.61 -20.58
C VAL A 386 -19.43 -42.61 -20.84
N LEU A 387 -19.11 -43.80 -21.36
CA LEU A 387 -20.11 -44.81 -21.73
C LEU A 387 -20.55 -45.64 -20.52
N ASP A 388 -19.62 -45.93 -19.62
CA ASP A 388 -19.86 -46.56 -18.33
C ASP A 388 -18.63 -46.34 -17.42
N ASN A 389 -18.58 -47.02 -16.27
CA ASN A 389 -17.45 -46.89 -15.32
C ASN A 389 -16.12 -47.47 -15.84
N GLU A 390 -16.14 -48.24 -16.91
CA GLU A 390 -14.99 -48.95 -17.48
C GLU A 390 -14.63 -48.41 -18.88
N HIS A 391 -15.53 -47.72 -19.59
CA HIS A 391 -15.33 -47.32 -20.98
C HIS A 391 -15.64 -45.86 -21.29
N ILE A 392 -14.89 -45.30 -22.24
CA ILE A 392 -15.18 -44.03 -22.91
C ILE A 392 -15.47 -44.21 -24.39
N GLY A 393 -16.22 -43.27 -24.95
CA GLY A 393 -16.58 -43.18 -26.35
C GLY A 393 -15.80 -42.07 -27.04
N LEU A 394 -14.92 -42.43 -28.00
CA LEU A 394 -14.21 -41.49 -28.86
C LEU A 394 -14.86 -41.43 -30.24
N LEU A 395 -15.37 -40.25 -30.63
CA LEU A 395 -16.03 -40.09 -31.93
C LEU A 395 -15.01 -39.73 -33.02
N ALA A 396 -14.94 -40.58 -34.04
CA ALA A 396 -14.17 -40.30 -35.24
C ALA A 396 -14.98 -39.45 -36.23
N THR A 397 -14.27 -38.64 -37.01
CA THR A 397 -14.82 -37.87 -38.15
C THR A 397 -15.58 -38.72 -39.18
N SER A 398 -15.36 -40.04 -39.20
CA SER A 398 -16.06 -41.01 -40.04
C SER A 398 -17.47 -41.39 -39.56
N GLY A 399 -17.90 -40.89 -38.38
CA GLY A 399 -19.18 -41.26 -37.75
C GLY A 399 -19.13 -42.58 -36.98
N LYS A 400 -17.93 -43.02 -36.58
CA LYS A 400 -17.74 -44.20 -35.72
C LYS A 400 -17.42 -43.75 -34.30
N LEU A 401 -18.12 -44.31 -33.33
CA LEU A 401 -17.85 -44.14 -31.91
C LEU A 401 -17.04 -45.36 -31.43
N TYR A 402 -15.79 -45.12 -31.06
CA TYR A 402 -14.88 -46.15 -30.54
C TYR A 402 -15.06 -46.26 -29.03
N CYS A 403 -15.32 -47.47 -28.54
CA CYS A 403 -15.43 -47.80 -27.13
C CYS A 403 -14.05 -48.21 -26.64
N ILE A 404 -13.45 -47.39 -25.78
CA ILE A 404 -12.09 -47.57 -25.27
C ILE A 404 -12.17 -47.90 -23.79
N ASP A 405 -11.53 -49.00 -23.37
CA ASP A 405 -11.37 -49.34 -21.95
C ASP A 405 -10.49 -48.29 -21.26
N ILE A 406 -11.03 -47.68 -20.20
CA ILE A 406 -10.43 -46.59 -19.45
C ILE A 406 -9.08 -47.02 -18.83
N SER A 407 -8.95 -48.27 -18.43
CA SER A 407 -7.78 -48.76 -17.68
C SER A 407 -6.60 -49.14 -18.57
N SER A 408 -6.86 -49.70 -19.75
CA SER A 408 -5.86 -50.28 -20.65
C SER A 408 -5.66 -49.47 -21.93
N GLY A 409 -6.64 -48.65 -22.33
CA GLY A 409 -6.67 -47.97 -23.61
C GLY A 409 -6.99 -48.90 -24.79
N ASP A 410 -7.35 -50.16 -24.52
CA ASP A 410 -7.72 -51.12 -25.55
C ASP A 410 -9.12 -50.81 -26.10
N GLU A 411 -9.32 -51.09 -27.39
CA GLU A 411 -10.63 -50.96 -28.05
C GLU A 411 -11.50 -52.19 -27.73
N ASP A 412 -12.60 -51.96 -27.00
CA ASP A 412 -13.55 -52.99 -26.59
C ASP A 412 -14.77 -53.09 -27.51
N GLY A 413 -14.92 -52.14 -28.44
CA GLY A 413 -15.93 -52.21 -29.50
C GLY A 413 -16.06 -50.91 -30.29
N GLU A 414 -16.93 -50.94 -31.31
CA GLU A 414 -17.31 -49.74 -32.06
C GLU A 414 -18.82 -49.70 -32.34
N TYR A 415 -19.40 -48.52 -32.26
CA TYR A 415 -20.74 -48.22 -32.74
C TYR A 415 -20.65 -47.39 -34.01
N SER A 416 -21.43 -47.76 -35.03
CA SER A 416 -21.49 -47.02 -36.29
C SER A 416 -22.76 -46.18 -36.33
N LEU A 417 -22.60 -44.86 -36.38
CA LEU A 417 -23.72 -43.95 -36.62
C LEU A 417 -24.18 -44.06 -38.09
N PRO A 418 -25.47 -43.80 -38.39
CA PRO A 418 -26.02 -43.97 -39.72
C PRO A 418 -25.44 -42.97 -40.74
N GLN A 419 -24.55 -43.42 -41.62
CA GLN A 419 -23.92 -42.56 -42.63
C GLN A 419 -24.91 -41.87 -43.59
N TYR A 420 -26.08 -42.48 -43.80
CA TYR A 420 -27.12 -41.94 -44.67
C TYR A 420 -28.48 -42.01 -44.00
N ILE A 421 -29.23 -40.91 -44.06
CA ILE A 421 -30.65 -40.86 -43.69
C ILE A 421 -31.42 -40.25 -44.85
N ASN A 422 -32.52 -40.89 -45.26
CA ASN A 422 -33.36 -40.44 -46.38
C ASN A 422 -32.59 -40.18 -47.70
N GLY A 423 -31.42 -40.82 -47.89
CA GLY A 423 -30.57 -40.66 -49.07
C GLY A 423 -29.56 -39.50 -49.00
N VAL A 424 -29.47 -38.83 -47.85
CA VAL A 424 -28.54 -37.73 -47.55
C VAL A 424 -27.34 -38.26 -46.77
N GLU A 425 -26.11 -37.90 -47.17
CA GLU A 425 -24.89 -38.23 -46.42
C GLU A 425 -24.76 -37.29 -45.22
N LEU A 426 -24.49 -37.82 -44.04
CA LEU A 426 -24.51 -37.06 -42.80
C LEU A 426 -23.11 -36.63 -42.33
N SER A 427 -23.05 -35.41 -41.80
CA SER A 427 -22.00 -34.94 -40.92
C SER A 427 -22.58 -34.78 -39.52
N TYR A 428 -22.04 -35.51 -38.54
CA TYR A 428 -22.41 -35.31 -37.14
C TYR A 428 -21.96 -33.93 -36.66
N ARG A 429 -22.50 -33.39 -35.58
CA ARG A 429 -22.02 -32.15 -34.96
C ARG A 429 -21.74 -32.35 -33.49
N ASP A 430 -22.69 -32.99 -32.81
CA ASP A 430 -22.64 -33.19 -31.38
C ASP A 430 -23.31 -34.51 -30.97
N PHE A 431 -23.04 -34.96 -29.75
CA PHE A 431 -23.67 -36.14 -29.16
C PHE A 431 -23.72 -36.03 -27.64
N CYS A 432 -24.73 -36.66 -27.04
CA CYS A 432 -24.81 -36.80 -25.60
C CYS A 432 -25.49 -38.12 -25.22
N LEU A 433 -25.08 -38.70 -24.09
CA LEU A 433 -25.62 -39.95 -23.59
C LEU A 433 -26.82 -39.69 -22.69
N ASP A 434 -27.78 -40.62 -22.68
CA ASP A 434 -28.86 -40.60 -21.69
C ASP A 434 -28.33 -40.97 -20.29
N GLN A 435 -29.14 -40.73 -19.25
CA GLN A 435 -28.72 -40.95 -17.86
C GLN A 435 -28.23 -42.37 -17.55
N ASP A 436 -28.80 -43.38 -18.23
CA ASP A 436 -28.40 -44.79 -18.08
C ASP A 436 -27.20 -45.18 -18.97
N SER A 437 -26.67 -44.24 -19.78
CA SER A 437 -25.63 -44.45 -20.79
C SER A 437 -25.91 -45.61 -21.75
N ARG A 438 -27.20 -45.81 -22.08
CA ARG A 438 -27.68 -46.86 -23.00
C ARG A 438 -28.16 -46.31 -24.32
N LYS A 439 -28.41 -45.00 -24.39
CA LYS A 439 -28.80 -44.31 -25.61
C LYS A 439 -27.86 -43.16 -25.86
N LEU A 440 -27.45 -43.04 -27.11
CA LEU A 440 -26.63 -41.95 -27.60
C LEU A 440 -27.50 -41.05 -28.48
N ALA A 441 -27.81 -39.86 -27.99
CA ALA A 441 -28.37 -38.82 -28.82
C ALA A 441 -27.27 -38.19 -29.68
N PHE A 442 -27.62 -37.79 -30.90
CA PHE A 442 -26.69 -37.15 -31.82
C PHE A 442 -27.38 -36.06 -32.63
N LEU A 443 -26.61 -35.03 -32.94
CA LEU A 443 -26.93 -34.02 -33.93
C LEU A 443 -26.18 -34.31 -35.22
N ALA A 444 -26.88 -34.24 -36.35
CA ALA A 444 -26.29 -34.37 -37.67
C ALA A 444 -26.90 -33.40 -38.67
N CYS A 445 -26.14 -33.05 -39.70
CA CYS A 445 -26.60 -32.26 -40.85
C CYS A 445 -26.18 -32.90 -42.17
N ASP A 446 -26.78 -32.49 -43.27
CA ASP A 446 -26.35 -32.88 -44.61
C ASP A 446 -24.91 -32.42 -44.88
N LEU A 447 -24.03 -33.35 -45.27
CA LEU A 447 -22.62 -33.12 -45.52
C LEU A 447 -22.36 -32.18 -46.71
N TYR A 448 -23.23 -32.15 -47.72
CA TYR A 448 -23.03 -31.39 -48.96
C TYR A 448 -23.95 -30.18 -49.12
N SER A 449 -24.89 -29.99 -48.19
CA SER A 449 -25.77 -28.84 -48.26
C SER A 449 -25.03 -27.56 -47.87
N VAL A 450 -25.00 -26.61 -48.79
CA VAL A 450 -24.59 -25.21 -48.52
C VAL A 450 -25.71 -24.45 -47.81
N ASP A 451 -26.94 -24.98 -47.90
CA ASP A 451 -28.15 -24.47 -47.28
C ASP A 451 -28.40 -25.22 -45.96
N VAL A 452 -28.47 -24.52 -44.83
CA VAL A 452 -28.38 -25.11 -43.49
C VAL A 452 -29.64 -25.91 -43.03
N TYR A 453 -30.55 -26.27 -43.95
CA TYR A 453 -31.93 -26.66 -43.65
C TYR A 453 -32.24 -28.17 -43.52
N SER A 454 -31.25 -29.02 -43.30
CA SER A 454 -31.44 -30.48 -43.17
C SER A 454 -30.75 -31.02 -41.92
N ASN A 455 -31.15 -30.47 -40.78
CA ASN A 455 -30.68 -30.89 -39.48
C ASN A 455 -31.49 -32.08 -38.96
N ILE A 456 -30.81 -33.02 -38.32
CA ILE A 456 -31.37 -34.26 -37.81
C ILE A 456 -30.99 -34.40 -36.34
N VAL A 457 -32.01 -34.61 -35.52
CA VAL A 457 -31.84 -35.07 -34.14
C VAL A 457 -32.10 -36.57 -34.13
N GLY A 458 -31.15 -37.35 -33.64
CA GLY A 458 -31.26 -38.80 -33.61
C GLY A 458 -30.88 -39.40 -32.27
N VAL A 459 -31.37 -40.61 -32.03
CA VAL A 459 -31.03 -41.42 -30.86
C VAL A 459 -30.68 -42.83 -31.33
N LEU A 460 -29.49 -43.29 -30.97
CA LEU A 460 -29.02 -44.66 -31.15
C LEU A 460 -29.15 -45.41 -29.82
N ASN A 461 -29.81 -46.57 -29.83
CA ASN A 461 -29.79 -47.50 -28.71
C ASN A 461 -28.50 -48.33 -28.76
N LEU A 462 -27.67 -48.26 -27.73
CA LEU A 462 -26.38 -48.95 -27.68
C LEU A 462 -26.54 -50.46 -27.46
N ASP A 463 -27.59 -50.91 -26.76
CA ASP A 463 -27.87 -52.33 -26.53
C ASP A 463 -28.31 -53.06 -27.83
N SER A 464 -29.16 -52.43 -28.65
CA SER A 464 -29.73 -53.05 -29.85
C SER A 464 -29.07 -52.63 -31.17
N GLY A 465 -28.40 -51.48 -31.18
CA GLY A 465 -27.88 -50.83 -32.39
C GLY A 465 -28.96 -50.18 -33.26
N ASP A 466 -30.23 -50.19 -32.83
CA ASP A 466 -31.32 -49.53 -33.55
C ASP A 466 -31.26 -48.01 -33.31
N PHE A 467 -31.57 -47.22 -34.33
CA PHE A 467 -31.65 -45.77 -34.21
C PHE A 467 -33.01 -45.22 -34.65
N GLN A 468 -33.39 -44.08 -34.08
CA GLN A 468 -34.56 -43.30 -34.47
C GLN A 468 -34.15 -41.84 -34.70
N THR A 469 -34.83 -41.14 -35.60
CA THR A 469 -34.51 -39.75 -35.93
C THR A 469 -35.74 -38.90 -36.16
N ALA A 470 -35.63 -37.61 -35.86
CA ALA A 470 -36.55 -36.55 -36.25
C ALA A 470 -35.85 -35.53 -37.15
N GLU A 471 -36.55 -35.05 -38.18
CA GLU A 471 -36.09 -33.89 -38.96
C GLU A 471 -36.37 -32.61 -38.16
N CYS A 472 -35.37 -31.72 -38.09
CA CYS A 472 -35.50 -30.39 -37.53
C CYS A 472 -35.39 -29.38 -38.68
N GLN A 473 -36.44 -28.57 -38.89
CA GLN A 473 -36.54 -27.68 -40.06
C GLN A 473 -35.84 -26.33 -39.84
N GLU A 474 -35.44 -26.04 -38.61
CA GLU A 474 -34.72 -24.84 -38.20
C GLU A 474 -33.25 -24.88 -38.63
N VAL A 475 -32.67 -23.68 -38.80
CA VAL A 475 -31.52 -23.45 -39.67
C VAL A 475 -30.22 -23.96 -39.06
N VAL A 476 -30.00 -23.82 -37.75
CA VAL A 476 -28.72 -24.24 -37.15
C VAL A 476 -28.96 -24.87 -35.79
N LEU A 477 -28.68 -26.16 -35.63
CA LEU A 477 -28.67 -26.79 -34.30
C LEU A 477 -27.40 -26.37 -33.53
N SER A 478 -27.58 -26.03 -32.25
CA SER A 478 -26.52 -25.51 -31.39
C SER A 478 -26.08 -26.52 -30.33
N ASP A 479 -27.03 -27.07 -29.57
CA ASP A 479 -26.76 -27.84 -28.35
C ASP A 479 -27.82 -28.95 -28.15
N LEU A 480 -27.48 -29.99 -27.38
CA LEU A 480 -28.28 -31.20 -27.18
C LEU A 480 -28.23 -31.66 -25.71
N CYS A 481 -29.39 -31.75 -25.06
CA CYS A 481 -29.49 -32.07 -23.64
C CYS A 481 -30.56 -33.15 -23.38
N TRP A 482 -30.27 -34.08 -22.47
CA TRP A 482 -31.27 -35.02 -21.93
C TRP A 482 -31.85 -34.47 -20.64
N LEU A 483 -33.17 -34.39 -20.54
CA LEU A 483 -33.87 -34.00 -19.30
C LEU A 483 -34.10 -35.22 -18.40
N GLU A 484 -34.20 -35.00 -17.09
CA GLU A 484 -34.53 -36.07 -16.12
C GLU A 484 -35.86 -36.80 -16.40
N ASN A 485 -36.81 -36.13 -17.05
CA ASN A 485 -38.08 -36.75 -17.44
C ASN A 485 -37.97 -37.69 -18.66
N GLY A 486 -36.78 -37.82 -19.25
CA GLY A 486 -36.47 -38.68 -20.39
C GLY A 486 -36.73 -38.06 -21.76
N TYR A 487 -37.11 -36.78 -21.83
CA TYR A 487 -37.16 -36.04 -23.09
C TYR A 487 -35.76 -35.65 -23.56
N LEU A 488 -35.58 -35.68 -24.88
CA LEU A 488 -34.39 -35.14 -25.54
C LEU A 488 -34.70 -33.72 -26.00
N VAL A 489 -33.87 -32.76 -25.61
CA VAL A 489 -34.03 -31.36 -26.01
C VAL A 489 -32.90 -30.95 -26.93
N ALA A 490 -33.26 -30.31 -28.04
CA ALA A 490 -32.32 -29.69 -28.95
C ALA A 490 -32.62 -28.20 -29.09
N SER A 491 -31.57 -27.39 -29.14
CA SER A 491 -31.68 -25.97 -29.44
C SER A 491 -31.29 -25.65 -30.89
N ALA A 492 -31.94 -24.64 -31.46
CA ALA A 492 -31.75 -24.22 -32.84
C ALA A 492 -31.84 -22.71 -33.02
N PHE A 493 -31.15 -22.17 -34.02
CA PHE A 493 -31.26 -20.77 -34.46
C PHE A 493 -32.17 -20.63 -35.69
N ASP A 494 -32.92 -19.52 -35.75
CA ASP A 494 -33.78 -19.14 -36.90
C ASP A 494 -32.97 -18.70 -38.13
N ASP A 495 -31.80 -18.07 -37.92
CA ASP A 495 -30.90 -17.61 -38.99
C ASP A 495 -29.44 -17.59 -38.48
N TYR A 496 -28.49 -17.67 -39.41
CA TYR A 496 -27.05 -17.45 -39.16
C TYR A 496 -26.76 -15.93 -39.15
N SER A 497 -27.32 -15.21 -38.18
CA SER A 497 -27.02 -13.78 -38.01
C SER A 497 -25.67 -13.60 -37.32
N HIS A 498 -24.64 -13.21 -38.08
CA HIS A 498 -23.32 -12.97 -37.52
C HIS A 498 -23.26 -11.61 -36.83
N SER A 499 -22.93 -11.61 -35.53
CA SER A 499 -22.28 -10.48 -34.90
C SER A 499 -20.88 -10.32 -35.52
N VAL A 500 -20.53 -9.10 -35.92
CA VAL A 500 -19.27 -8.81 -36.64
C VAL A 500 -18.45 -7.82 -35.84
N ILE A 501 -17.21 -8.18 -35.54
CA ILE A 501 -16.19 -7.25 -35.04
C ILE A 501 -15.43 -6.71 -36.26
N ALA A 502 -15.48 -5.39 -36.45
CA ALA A 502 -14.74 -4.70 -37.50
C ALA A 502 -13.96 -3.51 -36.89
N ASP A 503 -12.63 -3.66 -36.83
CA ASP A 503 -11.74 -2.71 -36.13
C ASP A 503 -12.16 -2.55 -34.66
N THR A 504 -12.65 -1.38 -34.25
CA THR A 504 -13.18 -1.13 -32.89
C THR A 504 -14.71 -1.19 -32.81
N ALA A 505 -15.40 -1.46 -33.92
CA ALA A 505 -16.87 -1.50 -33.95
C ALA A 505 -17.35 -2.96 -33.81
N GLU A 506 -18.13 -3.21 -32.78
CA GLU A 506 -18.84 -4.46 -32.60
C GLU A 506 -20.29 -4.28 -33.05
N LEU A 507 -20.65 -4.92 -34.16
CA LEU A 507 -22.03 -5.00 -34.62
C LEU A 507 -22.65 -6.26 -34.04
N ARG A 508 -23.56 -6.10 -33.08
CA ARG A 508 -24.31 -7.21 -32.50
C ARG A 508 -25.68 -7.36 -33.17
N SER A 509 -26.07 -8.59 -33.48
CA SER A 509 -27.40 -8.94 -33.98
C SER A 509 -28.20 -9.71 -32.93
N TYR A 510 -29.52 -9.60 -33.00
CA TYR A 510 -30.40 -10.47 -32.23
C TYR A 510 -30.41 -11.87 -32.86
N ASN A 511 -30.19 -12.88 -32.03
CA ASN A 511 -30.32 -14.29 -32.40
C ASN A 511 -31.66 -14.79 -31.89
N ASN A 512 -32.52 -15.25 -32.80
CA ASN A 512 -33.77 -15.93 -32.44
C ASN A 512 -33.49 -17.42 -32.27
N CYS A 513 -33.82 -17.94 -31.11
CA CYS A 513 -33.53 -19.30 -30.69
C CYS A 513 -34.82 -20.07 -30.44
N PHE A 514 -34.82 -21.34 -30.84
CA PHE A 514 -35.88 -22.29 -30.59
C PHE A 514 -35.33 -23.43 -29.75
N VAL A 515 -36.08 -23.85 -28.74
CA VAL A 515 -35.78 -25.01 -27.91
C VAL A 515 -36.90 -26.01 -28.09
N LYS A 516 -36.55 -27.24 -28.45
CA LYS A 516 -37.50 -28.28 -28.83
C LYS A 516 -37.27 -29.55 -28.04
N ALA A 517 -38.29 -29.98 -27.30
CA ALA A 517 -38.29 -31.30 -26.66
C ALA A 517 -38.88 -32.38 -27.57
N TYR A 518 -38.30 -33.57 -27.50
CA TYR A 518 -38.69 -34.75 -28.26
C TYR A 518 -38.96 -35.92 -27.31
N ASP A 519 -40.08 -36.61 -27.52
CA ASP A 519 -40.35 -37.91 -26.92
C ASP A 519 -39.54 -38.97 -27.66
N VAL A 520 -38.54 -39.55 -26.99
CA VAL A 520 -37.60 -40.50 -27.59
C VAL A 520 -38.23 -41.85 -27.94
N SER A 521 -39.42 -42.16 -27.42
CA SER A 521 -40.10 -43.41 -27.78
C SER A 521 -40.52 -43.46 -29.25
N ASN A 522 -40.76 -42.29 -29.86
CA ASN A 522 -41.25 -42.15 -31.23
C ASN A 522 -40.63 -40.97 -32.00
N MET A 523 -39.69 -40.24 -31.39
CA MET A 523 -39.04 -39.03 -31.90
C MET A 523 -40.04 -37.95 -32.34
N THR A 524 -41.16 -37.77 -31.62
CA THR A 524 -42.12 -36.69 -31.89
C THR A 524 -41.82 -35.46 -31.03
N ASN A 525 -41.97 -34.27 -31.60
CA ASN A 525 -41.85 -33.02 -30.85
C ASN A 525 -43.01 -32.87 -29.86
N VAL A 526 -42.69 -32.65 -28.58
CA VAL A 526 -43.65 -32.49 -27.49
C VAL A 526 -44.06 -31.03 -27.34
N TRP A 527 -43.06 -30.14 -27.27
CA TRP A 527 -43.24 -28.70 -27.19
C TRP A 527 -42.08 -27.97 -27.89
N THR A 528 -42.32 -26.71 -28.21
CA THR A 528 -41.33 -25.79 -28.78
C THR A 528 -41.45 -24.45 -28.06
N SER A 529 -40.34 -23.93 -27.58
CA SER A 529 -40.23 -22.63 -26.91
C SER A 529 -39.29 -21.73 -27.68
N GLU A 530 -39.55 -20.42 -27.65
CA GLU A 530 -38.76 -19.43 -28.37
C GLU A 530 -38.24 -18.34 -27.43
N PHE A 531 -37.04 -17.86 -27.71
CA PHE A 531 -36.48 -16.68 -27.06
C PHE A 531 -35.44 -16.02 -27.95
N SER A 532 -35.06 -14.79 -27.60
CA SER A 532 -34.08 -14.02 -28.37
C SER A 532 -33.08 -13.34 -27.44
N TYR A 533 -31.85 -13.24 -27.89
CA TYR A 533 -30.80 -12.51 -27.18
C TYR A 533 -29.89 -11.75 -28.14
N LEU A 534 -29.15 -10.78 -27.63
CA LEU A 534 -28.18 -10.00 -28.39
C LEU A 534 -26.78 -10.61 -28.19
N GLY A 535 -26.16 -11.17 -29.23
CA GLY A 535 -24.87 -11.87 -29.08
C GLY A 535 -24.38 -12.63 -30.32
N GLY A 536 -23.37 -13.47 -30.17
CA GLY A 536 -22.90 -14.39 -31.21
C GLY A 536 -23.71 -15.69 -31.23
N THR A 537 -23.55 -16.50 -32.28
CA THR A 537 -24.24 -17.81 -32.41
C THR A 537 -23.60 -18.93 -31.58
N GLU A 538 -22.40 -18.70 -31.02
CA GLU A 538 -21.68 -19.68 -30.19
C GLU A 538 -22.01 -19.55 -28.69
N ASP A 539 -22.90 -18.63 -28.32
CA ASP A 539 -23.18 -18.26 -26.93
C ASP A 539 -24.35 -19.05 -26.30
N LEU A 540 -25.00 -19.97 -27.02
CA LEU A 540 -26.18 -20.68 -26.53
C LEU A 540 -25.81 -22.01 -25.84
N LYS A 541 -26.15 -22.13 -24.55
CA LYS A 541 -25.99 -23.36 -23.78
C LYS A 541 -27.26 -23.72 -23.02
N MET A 542 -27.51 -25.02 -22.86
CA MET A 542 -28.64 -25.56 -22.11
C MET A 542 -28.17 -26.36 -20.88
N TYR A 543 -28.84 -26.15 -19.75
CA TYR A 543 -28.54 -26.77 -18.48
C TYR A 543 -29.81 -27.34 -17.85
N ASP A 544 -29.74 -28.62 -17.47
CA ASP A 544 -30.82 -29.34 -16.81
C ASP A 544 -30.84 -29.01 -15.31
N LEU A 545 -31.93 -28.44 -14.77
CA LEU A 545 -32.06 -28.06 -13.34
C LEU A 545 -32.70 -29.17 -12.47
N GLY A 546 -32.73 -30.40 -12.98
CA GLY A 546 -33.34 -31.59 -12.39
C GLY A 546 -34.66 -31.37 -11.63
N SER A 547 -34.54 -31.28 -10.30
CA SER A 547 -35.63 -31.39 -9.32
C SER A 547 -36.72 -30.32 -9.45
N ALA A 548 -36.41 -29.14 -10.00
CA ALA A 548 -37.39 -28.08 -10.23
C ALA A 548 -38.22 -28.25 -11.50
N ASN A 549 -37.99 -29.32 -12.28
CA ASN A 549 -38.57 -29.51 -13.62
C ASN A 549 -38.29 -28.35 -14.58
N GLY A 550 -37.12 -27.70 -14.47
CA GLY A 550 -36.76 -26.51 -15.24
C GLY A 550 -35.55 -26.73 -16.15
N LEU A 551 -35.62 -26.28 -17.40
CA LEU A 551 -34.50 -26.23 -18.33
C LEU A 551 -33.99 -24.79 -18.42
N CYS A 552 -32.76 -24.56 -17.96
CA CYS A 552 -32.10 -23.27 -18.08
C CYS A 552 -31.41 -23.14 -19.44
N CYS A 553 -31.75 -22.09 -20.18
CA CYS A 553 -31.17 -21.76 -21.48
C CYS A 553 -30.53 -20.38 -21.38
N VAL A 554 -29.22 -20.31 -21.62
CA VAL A 554 -28.47 -19.05 -21.58
C VAL A 554 -27.90 -18.71 -22.93
N GLY A 555 -27.98 -17.43 -23.29
CA GLY A 555 -27.48 -16.88 -24.55
C GLY A 555 -27.07 -15.43 -24.38
N GLY A 556 -25.77 -15.13 -24.56
CA GLY A 556 -25.24 -13.81 -24.24
C GLY A 556 -25.55 -13.44 -22.79
N ALA A 557 -26.21 -12.31 -22.56
CA ALA A 557 -26.63 -11.87 -21.22
C ALA A 557 -28.03 -12.35 -20.79
N ALA A 558 -28.72 -13.14 -21.64
CA ALA A 558 -30.07 -13.58 -21.40
C ALA A 558 -30.11 -14.99 -20.79
N CYS A 559 -30.98 -15.19 -19.81
CA CYS A 559 -31.29 -16.47 -19.19
C CYS A 559 -32.80 -16.72 -19.25
N TYR A 560 -33.19 -17.89 -19.74
CA TYR A 560 -34.58 -18.34 -19.80
C TYR A 560 -34.70 -19.70 -19.14
N ILE A 561 -35.67 -19.87 -18.26
CA ILE A 561 -35.94 -21.13 -17.58
C ILE A 561 -37.32 -21.63 -18.05
N PHE A 562 -37.37 -22.82 -18.64
CA PHE A 562 -38.58 -23.43 -19.21
C PHE A 562 -39.01 -24.68 -18.44
N ASP A 563 -40.32 -24.89 -18.28
CA ASP A 563 -40.87 -26.10 -17.68
C ASP A 563 -40.64 -27.33 -18.59
N TYR A 564 -40.15 -28.43 -18.03
CA TYR A 564 -39.82 -29.66 -18.77
C TYR A 564 -40.98 -30.29 -19.53
N ALA A 565 -42.19 -30.21 -18.98
CA ALA A 565 -43.34 -30.93 -19.52
C ALA A 565 -44.07 -30.12 -20.59
N THR A 566 -44.10 -28.79 -20.42
CA THR A 566 -44.93 -27.89 -21.23
C THR A 566 -44.14 -26.95 -22.13
N GLY A 567 -42.88 -26.66 -21.78
CA GLY A 567 -42.06 -25.62 -22.41
C GLY A 567 -42.46 -24.20 -22.01
N GLU A 568 -43.40 -24.00 -21.07
CA GLU A 568 -43.78 -22.67 -20.60
C GLU A 568 -42.62 -22.00 -19.85
N THR A 569 -42.45 -20.68 -20.03
CA THR A 569 -41.40 -19.93 -19.35
C THR A 569 -41.72 -19.78 -17.86
N LEU A 570 -40.86 -20.36 -17.02
CA LEU A 570 -40.88 -20.21 -15.56
C LEU A 570 -40.23 -18.88 -15.13
N GLY A 571 -39.17 -18.47 -15.82
CA GLY A 571 -38.48 -17.20 -15.58
C GLY A 571 -37.67 -16.73 -16.79
N SER A 572 -37.52 -15.42 -16.95
CA SER A 572 -36.69 -14.81 -17.99
C SER A 572 -35.96 -13.59 -17.45
N TYR A 573 -34.64 -13.58 -17.60
CA TYR A 573 -33.76 -12.59 -17.00
C TYR A 573 -32.78 -12.09 -18.06
N THR A 574 -32.41 -10.82 -17.99
CA THR A 574 -31.36 -10.22 -18.82
C THR A 574 -30.44 -9.42 -17.93
N LEU A 575 -29.17 -9.79 -17.93
CA LEU A 575 -28.12 -9.16 -17.15
C LEU A 575 -27.40 -8.09 -17.99
N ASP A 576 -26.55 -7.29 -17.34
CA ASP A 576 -25.75 -6.26 -18.00
C ASP A 576 -24.55 -6.84 -18.76
N SER A 577 -24.16 -8.08 -18.42
CA SER A 577 -23.00 -8.77 -18.96
C SER A 577 -23.34 -10.20 -19.38
N ALA A 578 -22.54 -10.75 -20.30
CA ALA A 578 -22.76 -12.08 -20.85
C ALA A 578 -22.57 -13.16 -19.77
N ILE A 579 -23.47 -14.13 -19.73
CA ILE A 579 -23.38 -15.31 -18.88
C ILE A 579 -22.38 -16.27 -19.53
N ILE A 580 -21.38 -16.69 -18.77
CA ILE A 580 -20.31 -17.58 -19.25
C ILE A 580 -20.46 -19.01 -18.71
N ASP A 581 -21.12 -19.17 -17.56
CA ASP A 581 -21.38 -20.46 -16.94
C ASP A 581 -22.67 -20.46 -16.11
N VAL A 582 -23.23 -21.66 -15.91
CA VAL A 582 -24.44 -21.92 -15.12
C VAL A 582 -24.23 -23.20 -14.32
N THR A 583 -24.61 -23.19 -13.05
CA THR A 583 -24.54 -24.36 -12.19
C THR A 583 -25.76 -24.48 -11.29
N ASP A 584 -26.14 -25.72 -10.98
CA ASP A 584 -27.19 -26.11 -10.03
C ASP A 584 -26.69 -27.39 -9.32
N ARG A 585 -25.56 -27.24 -8.61
CA ARG A 585 -24.82 -28.38 -8.06
C ARG A 585 -25.51 -28.98 -6.84
N ASP A 586 -26.16 -28.15 -6.05
CA ASP A 586 -27.00 -28.52 -4.91
C ASP A 586 -28.35 -29.13 -5.32
N ARG A 587 -28.74 -28.98 -6.59
CA ARG A 587 -29.97 -29.53 -7.18
C ARG A 587 -31.22 -29.03 -6.50
N ASP A 588 -31.18 -27.79 -6.01
CA ASP A 588 -32.34 -27.10 -5.45
C ASP A 588 -33.26 -26.54 -6.57
N GLY A 589 -32.74 -26.50 -7.80
CA GLY A 589 -33.43 -26.05 -8.99
C GLY A 589 -33.39 -24.53 -9.22
N ASN A 590 -32.65 -23.78 -8.40
CA ASN A 590 -32.34 -22.37 -8.59
C ASN A 590 -30.90 -22.23 -9.10
N PRO A 591 -30.68 -21.96 -10.40
CA PRO A 591 -29.34 -21.92 -10.95
C PRO A 591 -28.54 -20.71 -10.44
N MET A 592 -27.27 -20.92 -10.16
CA MET A 592 -26.29 -19.84 -10.06
C MET A 592 -25.72 -19.54 -11.45
N LEU A 593 -25.80 -18.27 -11.87
CA LEU A 593 -25.24 -17.78 -13.12
C LEU A 593 -23.92 -17.05 -12.85
N ILE A 594 -22.91 -17.26 -13.68
CA ILE A 594 -21.64 -16.52 -13.63
C ILE A 594 -21.53 -15.64 -14.89
N THR A 595 -21.26 -14.36 -14.71
CA THR A 595 -21.13 -13.39 -15.79
C THR A 595 -19.68 -13.04 -16.13
N ARG A 596 -19.46 -12.53 -17.34
CA ARG A 596 -18.15 -12.10 -17.84
C ARG A 596 -17.53 -10.95 -17.04
N ASP A 597 -18.35 -10.11 -16.41
CA ASP A 597 -17.91 -9.06 -15.49
C ASP A 597 -17.85 -9.58 -14.03
N GLY A 598 -17.69 -10.88 -13.83
CA GLY A 598 -17.36 -11.47 -12.53
C GLY A 598 -18.48 -11.40 -11.49
N CYS A 599 -19.74 -11.33 -11.90
CA CYS A 599 -20.87 -11.41 -10.98
C CYS A 599 -21.39 -12.84 -10.86
N MET A 600 -21.80 -13.20 -9.66
CA MET A 600 -22.71 -14.32 -9.39
C MET A 600 -24.14 -13.79 -9.39
N ALA A 601 -25.04 -14.42 -10.12
CA ALA A 601 -26.44 -14.03 -10.14
C ALA A 601 -27.37 -15.20 -9.85
N PHE A 602 -28.36 -14.96 -8.98
CA PHE A 602 -29.31 -15.96 -8.49
C PHE A 602 -30.73 -15.54 -8.91
N PRO A 603 -31.32 -16.18 -9.93
CA PRO A 603 -32.68 -15.91 -10.34
C PRO A 603 -33.67 -16.34 -9.25
N ASN A 604 -34.58 -15.46 -8.85
CA ASN A 604 -35.60 -15.80 -7.87
C ASN A 604 -36.84 -16.37 -8.58
N LEU A 605 -36.92 -17.70 -8.62
CA LEU A 605 -38.04 -18.43 -9.21
C LEU A 605 -39.32 -18.37 -8.36
N THR A 606 -39.23 -17.91 -7.10
CA THR A 606 -40.34 -17.80 -6.16
C THR A 606 -40.74 -16.34 -5.91
N GLY A 607 -41.83 -15.85 -6.52
CA GLY A 607 -42.39 -14.52 -6.25
C GLY A 607 -42.43 -13.57 -7.45
N ASN A 608 -42.09 -12.29 -7.25
CA ASN A 608 -42.26 -11.20 -8.23
C ASN A 608 -41.25 -11.17 -9.40
N GLY A 609 -40.46 -12.23 -9.63
CA GLY A 609 -39.57 -12.37 -10.79
C GLY A 609 -38.30 -11.49 -10.76
N GLY A 610 -37.59 -11.47 -9.64
CA GLY A 610 -36.32 -10.73 -9.46
C GLY A 610 -35.08 -11.59 -9.65
N ILE A 611 -33.91 -10.97 -9.72
CA ILE A 611 -32.59 -11.63 -9.74
C ILE A 611 -31.68 -10.91 -8.74
N SER A 612 -31.00 -11.67 -7.87
CA SER A 612 -29.98 -11.14 -6.97
C SER A 612 -28.62 -11.22 -7.65
N ILE A 613 -27.80 -10.17 -7.56
CA ILE A 613 -26.50 -10.09 -8.23
C ILE A 613 -25.44 -9.68 -7.21
N TYR A 614 -24.35 -10.44 -7.16
CA TYR A 614 -23.21 -10.22 -6.26
C TYR A 614 -21.92 -10.17 -7.08
N LYS A 615 -21.19 -9.06 -7.00
CA LYS A 615 -19.85 -8.94 -7.59
C LYS A 615 -18.85 -9.70 -6.71
N ARG A 616 -18.26 -10.79 -7.21
CA ARG A 616 -17.37 -11.67 -6.43
C ARG A 616 -16.06 -12.03 -7.14
N PHE A 617 -16.08 -12.15 -8.46
CA PHE A 617 -14.90 -12.55 -9.24
C PHE A 617 -14.24 -11.37 -9.95
N VAL A 618 -12.99 -11.56 -10.39
CA VAL A 618 -12.31 -10.64 -11.30
C VAL A 618 -13.12 -10.38 -12.58
N ASP A 619 -12.84 -9.26 -13.23
CA ASP A 619 -13.49 -8.89 -14.49
C ASP A 619 -12.97 -9.67 -15.71
N ASN A 620 -13.71 -9.53 -16.80
CA ASN A 620 -13.33 -9.98 -18.14
C ASN A 620 -13.08 -11.50 -18.23
N LEU A 621 -13.92 -12.28 -17.56
CA LEU A 621 -13.83 -13.74 -17.52
C LEU A 621 -14.08 -14.37 -18.89
N SER A 622 -13.23 -15.33 -19.28
CA SER A 622 -13.46 -16.17 -20.46
C SER A 622 -14.09 -17.51 -20.09
N TYR A 623 -13.70 -18.07 -18.94
CA TYR A 623 -14.14 -19.37 -18.45
C TYR A 623 -14.35 -19.32 -16.94
N ALA A 624 -15.32 -20.10 -16.48
CA ALA A 624 -15.55 -20.42 -15.08
C ALA A 624 -15.92 -21.91 -14.98
N ILE A 625 -15.46 -22.58 -13.92
CA ILE A 625 -15.87 -23.94 -13.56
C ILE A 625 -16.20 -23.93 -12.08
N VAL A 626 -17.45 -24.25 -11.75
CA VAL A 626 -17.88 -24.45 -10.35
C VAL A 626 -17.69 -25.92 -9.98
N ASN A 627 -16.81 -26.18 -9.02
CA ASN A 627 -16.66 -27.48 -8.37
C ASN A 627 -16.57 -27.26 -6.85
N ASN A 628 -15.64 -27.89 -6.14
CA ASN A 628 -15.45 -27.67 -4.69
C ASN A 628 -14.77 -26.30 -4.54
N GLY A 629 -15.51 -25.21 -4.78
CA GLY A 629 -14.99 -23.88 -5.07
C GLY A 629 -15.20 -23.46 -6.54
N VAL A 630 -14.71 -22.28 -6.92
CA VAL A 630 -14.90 -21.72 -8.27
C VAL A 630 -13.55 -21.40 -8.92
N PHE A 631 -13.31 -21.96 -10.09
CA PHE A 631 -12.10 -21.74 -10.88
C PHE A 631 -12.42 -20.79 -12.02
N VAL A 632 -11.77 -19.63 -12.07
CA VAL A 632 -12.02 -18.62 -13.11
C VAL A 632 -10.75 -18.23 -13.84
N CYS A 633 -10.88 -17.86 -15.10
CA CYS A 633 -9.79 -17.32 -15.92
C CYS A 633 -10.30 -16.12 -16.72
N SER A 634 -9.57 -15.01 -16.65
CA SER A 634 -9.82 -13.84 -17.51
C SER A 634 -9.37 -14.11 -18.95
N ILE A 635 -9.97 -13.39 -19.90
CA ILE A 635 -9.57 -13.41 -21.31
C ILE A 635 -8.09 -13.04 -21.44
N ASP A 636 -7.35 -13.83 -22.22
CA ASP A 636 -5.89 -13.72 -22.40
C ASP A 636 -5.10 -13.86 -21.07
N GLY A 637 -5.71 -14.42 -20.03
CA GLY A 637 -5.12 -14.63 -18.72
C GLY A 637 -4.02 -15.69 -18.74
N MET A 638 -3.02 -15.51 -17.86
CA MET A 638 -1.91 -16.46 -17.64
C MET A 638 -2.05 -17.20 -16.31
N LYS A 639 -3.22 -17.10 -15.66
CA LYS A 639 -3.49 -17.76 -14.39
C LYS A 639 -4.96 -18.18 -14.29
N VAL A 640 -5.20 -19.28 -13.58
CA VAL A 640 -6.52 -19.64 -13.06
C VAL A 640 -6.58 -19.18 -11.62
N ILE A 641 -7.60 -18.39 -11.26
CA ILE A 641 -7.85 -17.97 -9.88
C ILE A 641 -8.86 -18.94 -9.28
N TYR A 642 -8.51 -19.51 -8.13
CA TYR A 642 -9.40 -20.36 -7.35
C TYR A 642 -10.02 -19.56 -6.21
N TYR A 643 -11.34 -19.60 -6.18
CA TYR A 643 -12.16 -19.02 -5.14
C TYR A 643 -12.74 -20.13 -4.30
N ASP A 644 -12.58 -20.00 -2.99
CA ASP A 644 -13.17 -20.92 -2.03
C ASP A 644 -14.44 -20.30 -1.43
N THR A 645 -15.33 -21.16 -0.96
CA THR A 645 -16.66 -20.79 -0.45
C THR A 645 -16.66 -20.79 1.08
N TYR A 646 -17.49 -19.95 1.70
CA TYR A 646 -17.61 -19.86 3.17
C TYR A 646 -16.29 -19.54 3.88
N ILE A 647 -15.37 -18.86 3.20
CA ILE A 647 -14.12 -18.40 3.81
C ILE A 647 -14.44 -17.37 4.89
N SER A 648 -13.99 -17.65 6.10
CA SER A 648 -14.03 -16.77 7.25
C SER A 648 -12.67 -16.71 7.92
N ASP A 649 -12.47 -15.70 8.76
CA ASP A 649 -11.34 -15.66 9.67
C ASP A 649 -11.48 -16.82 10.68
N THR A 650 -10.46 -17.68 10.73
CA THR A 650 -10.40 -18.89 11.56
C THR A 650 -10.42 -18.61 13.06
N GLU A 651 -10.20 -17.37 13.48
CA GLU A 651 -10.24 -16.93 14.88
C GLU A 651 -11.63 -16.38 15.28
N LEU A 652 -12.68 -16.61 14.48
CA LEU A 652 -14.06 -16.34 14.87
C LEU A 652 -14.44 -17.20 16.08
N GLU A 653 -14.77 -16.56 17.20
CA GLU A 653 -15.28 -17.20 18.41
C GLU A 653 -16.81 -17.18 18.41
N GLU A 654 -17.44 -18.33 18.19
CA GLU A 654 -18.90 -18.48 18.27
C GLU A 654 -19.42 -18.15 19.69
N THR A 655 -20.55 -17.44 19.78
CA THR A 655 -21.20 -17.18 21.08
C THR A 655 -21.93 -18.43 21.56
N GLU A 656 -21.64 -18.87 22.79
CA GLU A 656 -22.25 -20.06 23.39
C GLU A 656 -23.75 -19.83 23.64
N ASP A 657 -24.56 -20.87 23.40
CA ASP A 657 -26.02 -20.85 23.51
C ASP A 657 -26.73 -19.76 22.67
N CYS A 658 -26.10 -19.32 21.57
CA CYS A 658 -26.68 -18.33 20.66
C CYS A 658 -27.91 -18.87 19.91
N PRO A 659 -29.08 -18.18 19.97
CA PRO A 659 -30.24 -18.54 19.16
C PRO A 659 -30.05 -18.17 17.69
N VAL A 660 -30.86 -18.73 16.80
CA VAL A 660 -30.88 -18.34 15.38
C VAL A 660 -31.35 -16.90 15.23
N ILE A 661 -30.47 -16.05 14.72
CA ILE A 661 -30.72 -14.62 14.52
C ILE A 661 -31.13 -14.39 13.06
N SER A 662 -32.41 -14.58 12.72
CA SER A 662 -32.84 -14.44 11.31
C SER A 662 -32.51 -13.06 10.72
N TRP A 663 -32.62 -12.00 11.52
CA TRP A 663 -32.00 -10.70 11.29
C TRP A 663 -32.06 -9.85 12.56
N ALA A 664 -31.01 -9.05 12.81
CA ALA A 664 -30.98 -8.13 13.95
C ALA A 664 -31.77 -6.84 13.64
N ASN A 665 -32.72 -6.49 14.50
CA ASN A 665 -33.49 -5.24 14.44
C ASN A 665 -32.65 -4.05 14.91
N ASP A 666 -32.05 -4.21 16.09
CA ASP A 666 -31.13 -3.27 16.72
C ASP A 666 -30.36 -3.95 17.86
N TYR A 667 -29.35 -3.25 18.38
CA TYR A 667 -28.49 -3.73 19.45
C TYR A 667 -27.95 -2.58 20.29
N VAL A 668 -27.56 -2.88 21.52
CA VAL A 668 -26.81 -1.99 22.40
C VAL A 668 -25.69 -2.78 23.05
N ILE A 669 -24.46 -2.29 22.91
CA ILE A 669 -23.30 -2.74 23.65
C ILE A 669 -23.15 -1.83 24.87
N GLY A 670 -23.17 -2.42 26.07
CA GLY A 670 -22.83 -1.77 27.33
C GLY A 670 -21.58 -2.41 27.94
N ASP A 671 -21.15 -1.91 29.10
CA ASP A 671 -19.89 -2.34 29.73
C ASP A 671 -19.93 -3.77 30.29
N GLU A 672 -21.09 -4.23 30.74
CA GLU A 672 -21.26 -5.54 31.41
C GLU A 672 -22.06 -6.54 30.57
N ILE A 673 -22.91 -6.07 29.64
CA ILE A 673 -23.76 -6.91 28.79
C ILE A 673 -23.93 -6.32 27.39
N ILE A 674 -24.26 -7.19 26.44
CA ILE A 674 -24.69 -6.83 25.10
C ILE A 674 -26.13 -7.28 24.91
N ALA A 675 -26.98 -6.37 24.45
CA ALA A 675 -28.39 -6.62 24.19
C ALA A 675 -28.64 -6.63 22.68
N VAL A 676 -29.16 -7.74 22.14
CA VAL A 676 -29.49 -7.89 20.72
C VAL A 676 -30.97 -8.19 20.55
N ASN A 677 -31.67 -7.27 19.89
CA ASN A 677 -33.06 -7.43 19.50
C ASN A 677 -33.10 -7.99 18.08
N TYR A 678 -33.71 -9.15 17.90
CA TYR A 678 -33.75 -9.83 16.62
C TYR A 678 -35.13 -10.37 16.29
N TYR A 679 -35.35 -10.64 15.02
CA TYR A 679 -36.53 -11.36 14.56
C TYR A 679 -36.21 -12.85 14.42
N ASP A 680 -37.12 -13.70 14.87
CA ASP A 680 -37.06 -15.13 14.64
C ASP A 680 -38.14 -15.53 13.63
N ASN A 681 -37.72 -16.08 12.49
CA ASN A 681 -38.62 -16.55 11.43
C ASN A 681 -39.47 -17.76 11.85
N GLU A 682 -39.00 -18.60 12.77
CA GLU A 682 -39.73 -19.78 13.22
C GLU A 682 -40.94 -19.40 14.09
N THR A 683 -40.73 -18.51 15.06
CA THR A 683 -41.79 -17.99 15.93
C THR A 683 -42.56 -16.82 15.32
N ALA A 684 -42.00 -16.19 14.29
CA ALA A 684 -42.51 -14.99 13.63
C ALA A 684 -42.68 -13.79 14.57
N SER A 685 -41.81 -13.67 15.58
CA SER A 685 -41.82 -12.62 16.61
C SER A 685 -40.43 -12.00 16.85
N CYS A 686 -40.40 -10.85 17.52
CA CYS A 686 -39.15 -10.22 17.96
C CYS A 686 -38.75 -10.76 19.34
N HIS A 687 -37.47 -10.98 19.54
CA HIS A 687 -36.86 -11.47 20.78
C HIS A 687 -35.71 -10.57 21.20
N LEU A 688 -35.35 -10.65 22.47
CA LEU A 688 -34.17 -10.00 23.03
C LEU A 688 -33.24 -11.09 23.59
N ALA A 689 -32.03 -11.19 23.05
CA ALA A 689 -30.94 -11.96 23.64
C ALA A 689 -30.00 -11.02 24.41
N ILE A 690 -29.54 -11.47 25.58
CA ILE A 690 -28.49 -10.80 26.37
C ILE A 690 -27.26 -11.68 26.39
N ILE A 691 -26.13 -11.11 26.00
CA ILE A 691 -24.83 -11.77 25.92
C ILE A 691 -23.91 -11.17 26.99
N ASP A 692 -23.22 -12.02 27.73
CA ASP A 692 -22.09 -11.62 28.56
C ASP A 692 -20.83 -11.53 27.68
N PRO A 693 -20.25 -10.32 27.50
CA PRO A 693 -19.11 -10.13 26.61
C PRO A 693 -17.81 -10.76 27.13
N GLU A 694 -17.66 -10.98 28.45
CA GLU A 694 -16.47 -11.62 29.04
C GLU A 694 -16.43 -13.11 28.70
N SER A 695 -17.52 -13.82 29.01
CA SER A 695 -17.65 -15.26 28.77
C SER A 695 -18.01 -15.61 27.30
N ASN A 696 -18.58 -14.67 26.55
CA ASN A 696 -19.15 -14.88 25.21
C ASN A 696 -20.28 -15.93 25.22
N GLU A 697 -21.20 -15.83 26.18
CA GLU A 697 -22.35 -16.72 26.38
C GLU A 697 -23.66 -15.91 26.37
N VAL A 698 -24.72 -16.45 25.77
CA VAL A 698 -26.08 -15.92 25.94
C VAL A 698 -26.58 -16.26 27.34
N ILE A 699 -26.68 -15.27 28.20
CA ILE A 699 -27.11 -15.43 29.60
C ILE A 699 -28.64 -15.36 29.77
N GLY A 700 -29.37 -14.91 28.75
CA GLY A 700 -30.82 -14.89 28.76
C GLY A 700 -31.47 -14.47 27.44
N GLU A 701 -32.68 -14.97 27.22
CA GLU A 701 -33.51 -14.67 26.05
C GLU A 701 -34.96 -14.42 26.50
N THR A 702 -35.66 -13.49 25.84
CA THR A 702 -37.10 -13.27 26.08
C THR A 702 -37.85 -12.84 24.83
N ASP A 703 -39.08 -13.37 24.68
CA ASP A 703 -40.00 -13.01 23.61
C ASP A 703 -40.63 -11.64 23.90
N LEU A 704 -40.41 -10.70 22.98
CA LEU A 704 -40.86 -9.32 23.13
C LEU A 704 -42.32 -9.12 22.71
N SER A 705 -42.97 -10.12 22.10
CA SER A 705 -44.35 -10.04 21.63
C SER A 705 -45.36 -9.72 22.74
N ALA A 706 -45.05 -10.10 23.99
CA ALA A 706 -45.87 -9.80 25.15
C ALA A 706 -45.93 -8.30 25.50
N TYR A 707 -44.97 -7.51 25.03
CA TYR A 707 -44.81 -6.10 25.34
C TYR A 707 -45.19 -5.16 24.19
N SER A 708 -45.67 -5.72 23.08
CA SER A 708 -46.12 -4.98 21.90
C SER A 708 -47.54 -5.33 21.50
N ASP A 709 -48.32 -4.31 21.11
CA ASP A 709 -49.55 -4.53 20.35
C ASP A 709 -49.23 -4.87 18.88
N TYR A 710 -50.17 -5.52 18.19
CA TYR A 710 -50.02 -5.85 16.76
C TYR A 710 -49.69 -4.60 15.92
N GLY A 711 -48.54 -4.64 15.24
CA GLY A 711 -48.03 -3.53 14.42
C GLY A 711 -47.18 -2.50 15.17
N SER A 712 -46.88 -2.73 16.45
CA SER A 712 -45.91 -1.90 17.19
C SER A 712 -44.49 -2.29 16.83
N THR A 713 -43.57 -1.33 16.87
CA THR A 713 -42.13 -1.59 16.73
C THR A 713 -41.46 -1.49 18.09
N ILE A 714 -40.66 -2.50 18.46
CA ILE A 714 -39.82 -2.46 19.67
C ILE A 714 -38.40 -2.12 19.27
N ARG A 715 -37.78 -1.19 20.00
CA ARG A 715 -36.39 -0.78 19.83
C ARG A 715 -35.63 -0.78 21.14
N THR A 716 -34.36 -1.13 21.08
CA THR A 716 -33.45 -1.04 22.22
C THR A 716 -33.02 0.41 22.43
N VAL A 717 -33.19 0.94 23.65
CA VAL A 717 -32.92 2.35 23.99
C VAL A 717 -31.55 2.51 24.66
N GLY A 718 -31.20 1.59 25.56
CA GLY A 718 -29.96 1.65 26.32
C GLY A 718 -29.89 0.60 27.42
N ILE A 719 -28.78 0.58 28.15
CA ILE A 719 -28.52 -0.31 29.29
C ILE A 719 -28.31 0.55 30.54
N VAL A 720 -28.87 0.15 31.67
CA VAL A 720 -28.78 0.84 32.97
C VAL A 720 -28.41 -0.18 34.04
N GLY A 721 -27.16 -0.14 34.51
CA GLY A 721 -26.60 -1.26 35.27
C GLY A 721 -26.58 -2.52 34.39
N GLU A 722 -27.24 -3.58 34.82
CA GLU A 722 -27.41 -4.82 34.04
C GLU A 722 -28.78 -4.88 33.33
N ASP A 723 -29.65 -3.87 33.45
CA ASP A 723 -31.01 -3.90 32.89
C ASP A 723 -31.08 -3.27 31.50
N VAL A 724 -31.88 -3.86 30.61
CA VAL A 724 -32.08 -3.35 29.25
C VAL A 724 -33.35 -2.51 29.18
N ILE A 725 -33.26 -1.28 28.68
CA ILE A 725 -34.41 -0.43 28.42
C ILE A 725 -34.80 -0.53 26.95
N LEU A 726 -36.06 -0.85 26.70
CA LEU A 726 -36.67 -0.91 25.38
C LEU A 726 -37.76 0.16 25.25
N SER A 727 -38.03 0.59 24.02
CA SER A 727 -39.20 1.40 23.68
C SER A 727 -40.14 0.58 22.80
N ALA A 728 -41.41 0.50 23.17
CA ALA A 728 -42.46 -0.07 22.35
C ALA A 728 -43.33 1.05 21.77
N ASN A 729 -43.30 1.19 20.45
CA ASN A 729 -43.96 2.26 19.73
C ASN A 729 -45.18 1.71 19.01
N GLY A 730 -46.36 1.95 19.58
CA GLY A 730 -47.63 1.48 19.06
C GLY A 730 -48.56 2.60 18.62
N VAL A 731 -49.74 2.22 18.12
CA VAL A 731 -50.79 3.17 17.71
C VAL A 731 -51.26 4.04 18.89
N TYR A 732 -51.18 3.51 20.11
CA TYR A 732 -51.63 4.17 21.34
C TYR A 732 -50.54 4.93 22.09
N GLY A 733 -49.35 5.08 21.51
CA GLY A 733 -48.24 5.84 22.06
C GLY A 733 -46.98 4.99 22.28
N THR A 734 -45.99 5.61 22.89
CA THR A 734 -44.72 4.98 23.28
C THR A 734 -44.74 4.58 24.75
N SER A 735 -44.40 3.33 25.04
CA SER A 735 -44.07 2.88 26.40
C SER A 735 -42.59 2.49 26.50
N LEU A 736 -41.99 2.73 27.66
CA LEU A 736 -40.68 2.16 28.00
C LEU A 736 -40.88 0.85 28.75
N ILE A 737 -40.01 -0.12 28.47
CA ILE A 737 -40.00 -1.44 29.11
C ILE A 737 -38.60 -1.63 29.69
N ARG A 738 -38.50 -1.95 30.97
CA ARG A 738 -37.24 -2.35 31.60
C ARG A 738 -37.21 -3.86 31.72
N ILE A 739 -36.24 -4.49 31.07
CA ILE A 739 -35.98 -5.93 31.14
C ILE A 739 -34.88 -6.17 32.17
N ASP A 740 -35.20 -6.90 33.24
CA ASP A 740 -34.22 -7.39 34.22
C ASP A 740 -33.43 -8.54 33.62
N SER A 741 -32.13 -8.37 33.43
CA SER A 741 -31.26 -9.38 32.78
C SER A 741 -31.09 -10.65 33.61
N SER A 742 -31.25 -10.58 34.93
CA SER A 742 -31.08 -11.74 35.82
C SER A 742 -32.22 -12.77 35.72
N ASN A 743 -33.40 -12.33 35.27
CA ASN A 743 -34.59 -13.18 35.18
C ASN A 743 -35.40 -13.03 33.89
N MET A 744 -34.94 -12.16 32.98
CA MET A 744 -35.51 -11.90 31.66
C MET A 744 -36.97 -11.45 31.65
N ARG A 745 -37.43 -10.81 32.74
CA ARG A 745 -38.78 -10.24 32.83
C ARG A 745 -38.76 -8.74 32.61
N GLY A 746 -39.69 -8.29 31.77
CA GLY A 746 -39.99 -6.89 31.55
C GLY A 746 -41.08 -6.34 32.43
N ASP A 747 -40.85 -5.15 32.97
CA ASP A 747 -41.87 -4.28 33.56
C ASP A 747 -42.07 -3.03 32.69
N VAL A 748 -43.34 -2.66 32.46
CA VAL A 748 -43.68 -1.44 31.71
C VAL A 748 -43.55 -0.24 32.63
N ILE A 749 -42.82 0.78 32.19
CA ILE A 749 -42.61 2.03 32.92
C ILE A 749 -43.75 2.99 32.60
N GLU A 750 -44.45 3.48 33.63
CA GLU A 750 -45.45 4.53 33.49
C GLU A 750 -44.77 5.91 33.42
N LEU A 751 -44.84 6.55 32.24
CA LEU A 751 -44.11 7.80 31.94
C LEU A 751 -44.94 9.07 32.18
N SER A 752 -46.22 9.06 31.82
CA SER A 752 -47.10 10.22 32.02
C SER A 752 -48.57 9.80 31.99
N GLU A 753 -49.46 10.67 32.47
CA GLU A 753 -50.91 10.48 32.32
C GLU A 753 -51.41 10.72 30.86
N GLY A 754 -50.57 11.26 29.97
CA GLY A 754 -50.90 11.66 28.60
C GLY A 754 -50.44 10.69 27.49
N TYR A 755 -50.71 11.04 26.23
CA TYR A 755 -50.25 10.27 25.07
C TYR A 755 -48.78 10.58 24.79
N VAL A 756 -47.89 9.66 25.17
CA VAL A 756 -46.45 9.76 24.90
C VAL A 756 -46.19 9.36 23.45
N THR A 757 -45.38 10.15 22.75
CA THR A 757 -44.98 9.90 21.36
C THR A 757 -43.47 9.92 21.27
N CYS A 758 -42.89 8.91 20.63
CA CYS A 758 -41.55 9.03 20.07
C CYS A 758 -41.66 9.23 18.55
N ASN A 759 -40.76 10.04 18.01
CA ASN A 759 -40.71 10.32 16.59
C ASN A 759 -39.67 9.48 15.84
N GLU A 760 -39.16 8.42 16.49
CA GLU A 760 -38.59 7.17 15.92
C GLU A 760 -37.43 6.57 16.74
N LYS A 761 -36.73 7.35 17.58
CA LYS A 761 -35.60 6.85 18.40
C LYS A 761 -35.56 7.50 19.79
N ALA A 762 -36.10 6.82 20.81
CA ALA A 762 -35.79 7.17 22.18
C ALA A 762 -34.30 6.85 22.45
N LEU A 763 -33.60 7.74 23.16
CA LEU A 763 -32.18 7.59 23.45
C LEU A 763 -31.97 7.70 24.95
N LEU A 764 -31.16 6.79 25.50
CA LEU A 764 -30.57 6.96 26.82
C LEU A 764 -29.32 7.82 26.65
N ASN A 765 -29.37 9.07 27.12
CA ASN A 765 -28.22 9.97 27.12
C ASN A 765 -27.96 10.49 28.52
N ASP A 766 -26.72 10.35 29.00
CA ASP A 766 -26.31 10.75 30.36
C ASP A 766 -27.28 10.29 31.47
N GLY A 767 -27.74 9.04 31.38
CA GLY A 767 -28.65 8.43 32.37
C GLY A 767 -30.12 8.85 32.26
N LYS A 768 -30.49 9.73 31.33
CA LYS A 768 -31.88 10.19 31.12
C LYS A 768 -32.43 9.82 29.75
N ILE A 769 -33.73 9.57 29.68
CA ILE A 769 -34.47 9.35 28.44
C ILE A 769 -35.52 10.45 28.31
N CYS A 770 -35.49 11.16 27.19
CA CYS A 770 -36.42 12.25 26.92
C CYS A 770 -37.41 11.88 25.82
N LEU A 771 -38.70 12.12 26.08
CA LEU A 771 -39.80 11.79 25.19
C LEU A 771 -40.77 12.97 25.09
N TYR A 772 -41.54 13.04 24.01
CA TYR A 772 -42.62 14.03 23.92
C TYR A 772 -43.92 13.42 24.45
N SER A 773 -44.69 14.21 25.19
CA SER A 773 -46.06 13.84 25.59
C SER A 773 -47.03 14.93 25.18
N LYS A 774 -48.19 14.50 24.69
CA LYS A 774 -49.28 15.35 24.23
C LYS A 774 -50.50 15.15 25.13
N ASP A 775 -50.97 16.24 25.74
CA ASP A 775 -52.18 16.21 26.56
C ASP A 775 -53.46 16.12 25.70
N ASP A 776 -54.61 15.87 26.34
CA ASP A 776 -55.93 15.79 25.69
C ASP A 776 -56.33 17.08 24.94
N THR A 777 -55.71 18.22 25.28
CA THR A 777 -55.96 19.51 24.64
C THR A 777 -55.00 19.79 23.47
N GLY A 778 -54.02 18.90 23.29
CA GLY A 778 -53.01 18.93 22.25
C GLY A 778 -51.74 19.70 22.62
N ASN A 779 -51.57 20.17 23.86
CA ASN A 779 -50.33 20.85 24.24
C ASN A 779 -49.19 19.85 24.38
N TRP A 780 -48.02 20.27 23.93
CA TRP A 780 -46.80 19.49 24.04
C TRP A 780 -46.09 19.73 25.37
N SER A 781 -45.56 18.64 25.91
CA SER A 781 -44.67 18.58 27.06
C SER A 781 -43.50 17.65 26.75
N VAL A 782 -42.39 17.84 27.44
CA VAL A 782 -41.26 16.90 27.43
C VAL A 782 -41.35 16.08 28.70
N VAL A 783 -41.30 14.76 28.55
CA VAL A 783 -41.16 13.81 29.65
C VAL A 783 -39.69 13.45 29.76
N VAL A 784 -39.12 13.63 30.94
CA VAL A 784 -37.75 13.29 31.27
C VAL A 784 -37.81 12.16 32.28
N TYR A 785 -37.35 10.99 31.86
CA TYR A 785 -37.23 9.81 32.71
C TYR A 785 -35.77 9.66 33.13
N ASP A 786 -35.50 9.70 34.43
CA ASP A 786 -34.18 9.44 34.99
C ASP A 786 -34.06 7.93 35.27
N ALA A 787 -33.15 7.28 34.57
CA ALA A 787 -33.12 5.83 34.55
C ALA A 787 -32.50 5.22 35.82
N GLU A 788 -31.68 5.96 36.56
CA GLU A 788 -31.12 5.48 37.84
C GLU A 788 -32.11 5.61 39.00
N SER A 789 -32.76 6.77 39.11
CA SER A 789 -33.73 7.05 40.19
C SER A 789 -35.12 6.51 39.90
N GLU A 790 -35.42 6.21 38.63
CA GLU A 790 -36.76 5.88 38.10
C GLU A 790 -37.77 7.03 38.26
N ASP A 791 -37.31 8.23 38.60
CA ASP A 791 -38.17 9.40 38.70
C ASP A 791 -38.52 9.93 37.30
N THR A 792 -39.76 10.39 37.15
CA THR A 792 -40.24 11.00 35.91
C THR A 792 -40.71 12.42 36.17
N GLU A 793 -40.22 13.34 35.35
CA GLU A 793 -40.62 14.74 35.34
C GLU A 793 -41.26 15.09 34.00
N GLN A 794 -42.29 15.95 34.02
CA GLN A 794 -42.99 16.41 32.83
C GLN A 794 -43.04 17.93 32.80
N ILE A 795 -42.48 18.52 31.75
CA ILE A 795 -42.32 19.97 31.60
C ILE A 795 -43.12 20.46 30.39
N ASP A 796 -44.02 21.42 30.60
CA ASP A 796 -44.86 22.00 29.55
C ASP A 796 -44.08 22.99 28.67
N ILE A 797 -43.96 22.72 27.37
CA ILE A 797 -43.16 23.53 26.43
C ILE A 797 -43.97 24.57 25.65
N ASN A 798 -45.28 24.70 25.91
CA ASN A 798 -46.17 25.73 25.34
C ASN A 798 -46.09 25.90 23.80
N ILE A 799 -45.81 24.81 23.08
CA ILE A 799 -45.83 24.77 21.60
C ILE A 799 -47.25 24.41 21.12
N ALA A 800 -47.69 25.04 20.04
CA ALA A 800 -49.03 24.85 19.51
C ALA A 800 -49.24 23.42 18.99
N SER A 801 -50.43 22.86 19.26
CA SER A 801 -50.79 21.45 18.98
C SER A 801 -50.72 20.97 17.54
N GLN A 802 -50.54 21.87 16.58
CA GLN A 802 -50.49 21.59 15.14
C GLN A 802 -49.07 21.37 14.62
N ILE A 803 -48.07 21.70 15.44
CA ILE A 803 -46.65 21.55 15.11
C ILE A 803 -46.23 20.23 15.74
N GLU A 804 -45.79 19.28 14.93
CA GLU A 804 -45.32 17.98 15.38
C GLU A 804 -43.80 18.02 15.62
N PRO A 805 -43.26 17.23 16.56
CA PRO A 805 -41.83 17.06 16.69
C PRO A 805 -41.25 16.51 15.38
N MET A 806 -39.97 16.76 15.13
CA MET A 806 -39.22 16.23 13.98
C MET A 806 -38.01 15.41 14.39
N LEU A 807 -37.44 15.68 15.57
CA LEU A 807 -36.32 14.94 16.15
C LEU A 807 -36.66 14.47 17.56
N PRO A 808 -36.03 13.39 18.06
CA PRO A 808 -36.15 13.01 19.46
C PRO A 808 -35.66 14.14 20.39
N ALA A 809 -36.25 14.21 21.58
CA ALA A 809 -35.74 15.08 22.62
C ALA A 809 -34.46 14.47 23.19
N VAL A 810 -33.42 15.28 23.41
CA VAL A 810 -32.10 14.79 23.86
C VAL A 810 -31.65 15.61 25.06
N TYR A 811 -31.30 14.93 26.15
CA TYR A 811 -30.72 15.54 27.34
C TYR A 811 -29.20 15.70 27.17
N PHE A 812 -28.64 16.81 27.61
CA PHE A 812 -27.21 17.07 27.64
C PHE A 812 -26.75 17.38 29.06
N SER A 813 -25.99 16.48 29.69
CA SER A 813 -25.57 16.64 31.10
C SER A 813 -24.67 17.84 31.35
N ALA A 814 -23.81 18.19 30.39
CA ALA A 814 -22.91 19.34 30.50
C ALA A 814 -23.68 20.66 30.71
N LEU A 815 -24.88 20.75 30.16
CA LEU A 815 -25.75 21.93 30.20
C LEU A 815 -26.93 21.81 31.17
N ASP A 816 -27.21 20.59 31.65
CA ASP A 816 -28.44 20.22 32.37
C ASP A 816 -29.72 20.71 31.66
N LYS A 817 -29.74 20.53 30.33
CA LYS A 817 -30.80 21.01 29.44
C LYS A 817 -31.25 19.92 28.47
N VAL A 818 -32.50 19.99 28.05
CA VAL A 818 -33.08 19.10 27.03
C VAL A 818 -33.27 19.87 25.74
N TYR A 819 -32.63 19.41 24.67
CA TYR A 819 -32.90 19.88 23.32
C TYR A 819 -34.23 19.33 22.81
N ILE A 820 -35.01 20.20 22.17
CA ILE A 820 -36.24 19.86 21.47
C ILE A 820 -36.25 20.41 20.05
N GLY A 821 -36.73 19.60 19.10
CA GLY A 821 -36.78 19.92 17.67
C GLY A 821 -38.16 19.66 17.07
N PHE A 822 -38.83 20.73 16.63
CA PHE A 822 -40.12 20.76 15.93
C PHE A 822 -39.96 21.39 14.54
N ASP A 823 -40.92 21.14 13.63
CA ASP A 823 -40.91 21.58 12.21
C ASP A 823 -40.44 23.03 11.98
N ASP A 824 -40.93 24.00 12.75
CA ASP A 824 -40.54 25.41 12.63
C ASP A 824 -39.93 26.02 13.92
N ARG A 825 -39.66 25.18 14.94
CA ARG A 825 -39.10 25.63 16.22
C ARG A 825 -38.17 24.62 16.83
N GLN A 826 -37.08 25.12 17.39
CA GLN A 826 -36.14 24.33 18.16
C GLN A 826 -35.66 25.14 19.35
N GLY A 827 -35.32 24.46 20.42
CA GLY A 827 -34.95 25.14 21.65
C GLY A 827 -34.42 24.20 22.71
N LEU A 828 -34.10 24.80 23.85
CA LEU A 828 -33.60 24.15 25.04
C LEU A 828 -34.61 24.30 26.17
N VAL A 829 -34.84 23.23 26.89
CA VAL A 829 -35.63 23.22 28.12
C VAL A 829 -34.68 23.05 29.27
N ASP A 830 -34.60 24.08 30.12
CA ASP A 830 -33.84 24.06 31.36
C ASP A 830 -34.66 23.34 32.44
N LEU A 831 -34.12 22.25 32.99
CA LEU A 831 -34.84 21.40 33.93
C LEU A 831 -35.07 22.09 35.28
N ASP A 832 -34.11 22.88 35.75
CA ASP A 832 -34.19 23.58 37.04
C ASP A 832 -35.22 24.72 37.04
N SER A 833 -35.29 25.48 35.94
CA SER A 833 -36.16 26.65 35.82
C SER A 833 -37.48 26.38 35.10
N GLU A 834 -37.64 25.17 34.55
CA GLU A 834 -38.74 24.77 33.66
C GLU A 834 -38.92 25.78 32.49
N HIS A 835 -37.82 26.41 32.04
CA HIS A 835 -37.86 27.49 31.06
C HIS A 835 -37.43 27.01 29.68
N TYR A 836 -38.27 27.31 28.68
CA TYR A 836 -37.96 27.11 27.27
C TYR A 836 -37.18 28.30 26.70
N VAL A 837 -36.01 28.02 26.12
CA VAL A 837 -35.14 28.93 25.40
C VAL A 837 -35.18 28.60 23.92
N GLN A 838 -35.65 29.52 23.08
CA GLN A 838 -35.67 29.35 21.63
C GLN A 838 -34.24 29.45 21.07
N ILE A 839 -33.85 28.53 20.19
CA ILE A 839 -32.58 28.62 19.46
C ILE A 839 -32.78 29.45 18.18
N ASP A 840 -31.95 30.48 17.99
CA ASP A 840 -31.98 31.39 16.84
C ASP A 840 -31.13 30.88 15.67
N VAL A 841 -31.58 29.86 14.96
CA VAL A 841 -30.86 29.34 13.78
C VAL A 841 -30.82 30.32 12.59
N PRO A 842 -29.84 30.18 11.66
CA PRO A 842 -29.74 31.02 10.47
C PRO A 842 -31.02 31.08 9.61
N ARG A 843 -31.19 32.17 8.85
CA ARG A 843 -32.41 32.38 8.03
C ARG A 843 -32.64 31.35 6.93
N ASP A 844 -31.56 30.74 6.46
CA ASP A 844 -31.52 29.70 5.45
C ASP A 844 -31.23 28.32 6.06
N TRP A 845 -31.42 28.18 7.38
CA TRP A 845 -31.41 26.90 8.06
C TRP A 845 -32.47 25.98 7.43
N GLY A 846 -32.05 24.78 7.06
CA GLY A 846 -32.94 23.72 6.61
C GLY A 846 -33.60 23.03 7.80
N GLN A 847 -33.73 21.71 7.71
CA GLN A 847 -34.12 20.87 8.83
C GLN A 847 -32.89 20.47 9.64
N THR A 848 -33.02 20.40 10.97
CA THR A 848 -32.00 19.79 11.81
C THR A 848 -32.11 18.27 11.68
N GLU A 849 -31.01 17.63 11.33
CA GLU A 849 -30.92 16.17 11.13
C GLU A 849 -30.25 15.49 12.33
N LEU A 850 -29.21 16.11 12.89
CA LEU A 850 -28.50 15.62 14.07
C LEU A 850 -28.24 16.73 15.08
N VAL A 851 -28.12 16.35 16.34
CA VAL A 851 -27.85 17.24 17.46
C VAL A 851 -26.92 16.56 18.45
N ASP A 852 -25.97 17.31 19.00
CA ASP A 852 -25.06 16.87 20.05
C ASP A 852 -24.58 18.07 20.88
N SER A 853 -23.79 17.85 21.93
CA SER A 853 -23.19 18.90 22.76
C SER A 853 -21.67 18.86 22.73
N THR A 854 -21.02 20.01 22.90
CA THR A 854 -19.56 20.14 22.98
C THR A 854 -19.22 21.22 24.00
N GLY A 855 -18.66 20.82 25.14
CA GLY A 855 -18.43 21.69 26.29
C GLY A 855 -19.73 22.35 26.75
N ASP A 856 -19.75 23.69 26.76
CA ASP A 856 -20.93 24.49 27.12
C ASP A 856 -21.79 24.88 25.89
N ASN A 857 -21.57 24.25 24.73
CA ASN A 857 -22.29 24.54 23.49
C ASN A 857 -23.06 23.33 22.97
N ILE A 858 -23.98 23.60 22.05
CA ILE A 858 -24.77 22.60 21.32
C ILE A 858 -24.42 22.70 19.84
N VAL A 859 -24.22 21.53 19.24
CA VAL A 859 -23.98 21.36 17.81
C VAL A 859 -25.29 20.97 17.14
N LEU A 860 -25.74 21.77 16.19
CA LEU A 860 -26.85 21.44 15.30
C LEU A 860 -26.30 21.17 13.91
N VAL A 861 -26.69 20.05 13.31
CA VAL A 861 -26.30 19.67 11.94
C VAL A 861 -27.54 19.54 11.07
N SER A 862 -27.50 20.16 9.90
CA SER A 862 -28.46 19.98 8.82
C SER A 862 -27.75 19.40 7.59
N ASP A 863 -28.52 19.04 6.55
CA ASP A 863 -27.99 18.64 5.25
C ASP A 863 -27.00 19.64 4.63
N SER A 864 -27.05 20.92 5.03
CA SER A 864 -26.31 22.00 4.36
C SER A 864 -25.50 22.91 5.29
N GLN A 865 -25.63 22.78 6.61
CA GLN A 865 -24.98 23.66 7.58
C GLN A 865 -24.71 22.95 8.92
N ILE A 866 -23.64 23.35 9.60
CA ILE A 866 -23.39 23.07 11.02
C ILE A 866 -23.45 24.40 11.77
N VAL A 867 -24.11 24.41 12.93
CA VAL A 867 -24.27 25.59 13.78
C VAL A 867 -23.88 25.24 15.20
N LEU A 868 -23.04 26.06 15.81
CA LEU A 868 -22.77 26.05 17.25
C LEU A 868 -23.64 27.08 17.96
N VAL A 869 -24.29 26.63 19.02
CA VAL A 869 -25.22 27.43 19.82
C VAL A 869 -24.76 27.40 21.28
N ASP A 870 -24.80 28.55 21.95
CA ASP A 870 -24.51 28.61 23.38
C ASP A 870 -25.71 28.17 24.23
N GLU A 871 -25.50 28.08 25.54
CA GLU A 871 -26.52 27.71 26.53
C GLU A 871 -27.76 28.64 26.55
N ASP A 872 -27.64 29.85 26.01
CA ASP A 872 -28.70 30.87 25.91
C ASP A 872 -29.47 30.80 24.58
N GLY A 873 -29.15 29.83 23.71
CA GLY A 873 -29.80 29.64 22.42
C GLY A 873 -29.29 30.58 21.31
N ALA A 874 -28.20 31.32 21.54
CA ALA A 874 -27.61 32.20 20.56
C ALA A 874 -26.54 31.49 19.72
N VAL A 875 -26.53 31.77 18.41
CA VAL A 875 -25.52 31.21 17.50
C VAL A 875 -24.15 31.81 17.78
N VAL A 876 -23.21 30.95 18.19
CA VAL A 876 -21.80 31.26 18.39
C VAL A 876 -21.10 31.38 17.04
N THR A 877 -21.24 30.34 16.21
CA THR A 877 -20.69 30.29 14.85
C THR A 877 -21.49 29.32 13.98
N SER A 878 -21.33 29.44 12.66
CA SER A 878 -22.00 28.56 11.70
C SER A 878 -21.13 28.40 10.47
N MET A 879 -21.27 27.26 9.79
CA MET A 879 -20.62 26.99 8.52
C MET A 879 -21.56 26.24 7.57
N TYR A 880 -21.36 26.42 6.26
CA TYR A 880 -22.03 25.60 5.27
C TYR A 880 -21.27 24.27 5.08
N THR A 881 -22.02 23.19 4.97
CA THR A 881 -21.54 21.86 4.58
C THR A 881 -21.73 21.66 3.07
N TYR A 882 -21.34 20.49 2.57
CA TYR A 882 -21.32 20.19 1.14
C TYR A 882 -22.66 19.70 0.57
N GLY A 883 -23.77 19.83 1.31
CA GLY A 883 -25.07 19.33 0.86
C GLY A 883 -25.20 17.80 0.97
N LYS A 884 -24.47 17.20 1.91
CA LYS A 884 -24.47 15.75 2.19
C LYS A 884 -25.35 15.48 3.40
N THR A 885 -26.12 14.40 3.39
CA THR A 885 -27.00 14.06 4.50
C THR A 885 -26.17 13.50 5.66
N PRO A 886 -26.20 14.13 6.86
CA PRO A 886 -25.46 13.65 8.01
C PRO A 886 -26.13 12.39 8.59
N MET A 887 -25.34 11.38 8.92
CA MET A 887 -25.83 10.07 9.38
C MET A 887 -25.50 9.80 10.86
N GLY A 888 -24.40 10.38 11.36
CA GLY A 888 -23.98 10.28 12.75
C GLY A 888 -23.13 11.47 13.18
N ILE A 889 -23.20 11.81 14.46
CA ILE A 889 -22.41 12.87 15.09
C ILE A 889 -21.93 12.37 16.45
N ASP A 890 -20.73 12.78 16.83
CA ASP A 890 -20.24 12.69 18.20
C ASP A 890 -19.15 13.76 18.44
N THR A 891 -18.79 14.01 19.69
CA THR A 891 -17.78 14.99 20.07
C THR A 891 -16.75 14.41 21.03
N PHE A 892 -15.47 14.63 20.74
CA PHE A 892 -14.37 14.10 21.55
C PHE A 892 -13.27 15.14 21.74
N VAL A 893 -12.60 15.06 22.88
CA VAL A 893 -11.33 15.75 23.11
C VAL A 893 -10.19 14.82 22.70
N ILE A 894 -9.50 15.15 21.63
CA ILE A 894 -8.38 14.36 21.08
C ILE A 894 -7.19 15.30 20.88
N ASP A 895 -6.03 14.94 21.41
CA ASP A 895 -4.80 15.75 21.40
C ASP A 895 -5.00 17.18 21.96
N ASP A 896 -5.72 17.31 23.08
CA ASP A 896 -6.10 18.58 23.71
C ASP A 896 -6.99 19.50 22.82
N VAL A 897 -7.55 18.97 21.73
CA VAL A 897 -8.47 19.69 20.85
C VAL A 897 -9.85 19.05 20.93
N GLU A 898 -10.86 19.86 21.24
CA GLU A 898 -12.26 19.44 21.19
C GLU A 898 -12.73 19.43 19.72
N GLN A 899 -13.16 18.26 19.25
CA GLN A 899 -13.50 17.99 17.86
C GLN A 899 -14.94 17.50 17.73
N ILE A 900 -15.60 17.94 16.67
CA ILE A 900 -16.91 17.46 16.24
C ILE A 900 -16.67 16.51 15.08
N LEU A 901 -17.14 15.28 15.23
CA LEU A 901 -17.07 14.23 14.22
C LEU A 901 -18.45 14.07 13.58
N VAL A 902 -18.51 14.08 12.25
CA VAL A 902 -19.77 13.88 11.52
C VAL A 902 -19.55 12.89 10.38
N ILE A 903 -20.23 11.74 10.43
CA ILE A 903 -20.28 10.80 9.30
C ILE A 903 -21.45 11.15 8.39
N TYR A 904 -21.20 11.21 7.09
CA TYR A 904 -22.19 11.57 6.08
C TYR A 904 -22.63 10.36 5.24
N SER A 905 -23.69 10.55 4.46
CA SER A 905 -24.31 9.54 3.58
C SER A 905 -23.42 9.03 2.43
N ASP A 906 -22.18 9.48 2.34
CA ASP A 906 -21.17 8.94 1.44
C ASP A 906 -20.09 8.14 2.17
N GLY A 907 -20.32 7.81 3.45
CA GLY A 907 -19.41 7.05 4.31
C GLY A 907 -18.27 7.89 4.90
N ALA A 908 -18.00 9.09 4.39
CA ALA A 908 -16.86 9.87 4.84
C ALA A 908 -17.10 10.50 6.24
N LEU A 909 -16.08 10.38 7.10
CA LEU A 909 -16.04 11.00 8.42
C LEU A 909 -15.35 12.37 8.35
N TYR A 910 -16.10 13.42 8.64
CA TYR A 910 -15.61 14.79 8.68
C TYR A 910 -15.30 15.22 10.10
N ARG A 911 -14.21 15.99 10.24
CA ARG A 911 -13.76 16.48 11.54
C ARG A 911 -13.69 17.99 11.54
N TYR A 912 -14.27 18.60 12.56
CA TYR A 912 -14.31 20.05 12.75
C TYR A 912 -13.83 20.43 14.14
N SER A 913 -13.19 21.59 14.28
CA SER A 913 -12.89 22.15 15.60
C SER A 913 -14.18 22.64 16.27
N ALA A 914 -14.39 22.28 17.52
CA ALA A 914 -15.51 22.79 18.32
C ALA A 914 -15.35 24.29 18.69
N GLU A 915 -14.16 24.89 18.53
CA GLU A 915 -13.93 26.30 18.86
C GLU A 915 -14.52 27.24 17.79
N ASP A 916 -14.34 26.91 16.51
CA ASP A 916 -14.66 27.81 15.39
C ASP A 916 -15.25 27.14 14.14
N LEU A 917 -15.54 25.83 14.19
CA LEU A 917 -16.00 25.01 13.08
C LEU A 917 -15.00 24.93 11.91
N THR A 918 -13.71 25.19 12.12
CA THR A 918 -12.70 24.95 11.09
C THR A 918 -12.56 23.45 10.81
N SER A 919 -12.47 23.08 9.52
CA SER A 919 -12.27 21.70 9.11
C SER A 919 -10.86 21.23 9.49
N LEU A 920 -10.79 20.17 10.28
CA LEU A 920 -9.55 19.52 10.73
C LEU A 920 -9.09 18.42 9.76
N GLY A 921 -10.05 17.78 9.06
CA GLY A 921 -9.76 16.75 8.07
C GLY A 921 -11.01 15.97 7.66
N VAL A 922 -10.82 15.06 6.72
CA VAL A 922 -11.81 14.09 6.26
C VAL A 922 -11.12 12.73 6.23
N VAL A 923 -11.82 11.69 6.69
CA VAL A 923 -11.41 10.30 6.58
C VAL A 923 -12.40 9.60 5.67
N ASP A 924 -11.91 9.05 4.56
CA ASP A 924 -12.71 8.15 3.73
C ASP A 924 -12.82 6.81 4.47
N THR A 925 -14.04 6.31 4.65
CA THR A 925 -14.30 5.03 5.31
C THR A 925 -15.06 4.13 4.34
N ASP A 926 -14.99 2.82 4.57
CA ASP A 926 -15.72 1.83 3.78
C ASP A 926 -17.17 1.63 4.22
N ILE A 927 -17.65 2.44 5.17
CA ILE A 927 -19.04 2.41 5.64
C ILE A 927 -19.98 2.71 4.47
N VAL A 928 -20.77 1.71 4.10
CA VAL A 928 -21.85 1.86 3.13
C VAL A 928 -23.13 2.23 3.87
N THR A 929 -23.53 3.49 3.76
CA THR A 929 -24.77 3.98 4.39
C THR A 929 -25.99 3.57 3.54
N ASN A 930 -26.76 2.59 4.01
CA ASN A 930 -28.08 2.28 3.47
C ASN A 930 -29.17 3.05 4.23
N TYR A 931 -30.24 3.49 3.54
CA TYR A 931 -31.35 4.28 4.11
C TYR A 931 -32.17 3.56 5.20
N LEU A 932 -31.82 2.32 5.57
CA LEU A 932 -32.49 1.55 6.62
C LEU A 932 -31.98 1.99 8.01
N ALA A 933 -32.59 3.04 8.55
CA ALA A 933 -32.62 3.44 9.96
C ALA A 933 -31.31 3.29 10.79
N VAL A 934 -30.14 3.59 10.23
CA VAL A 934 -28.86 3.46 10.92
C VAL A 934 -28.71 4.54 12.02
N SER A 935 -28.43 4.15 13.25
CA SER A 935 -27.80 5.04 14.23
C SER A 935 -26.32 4.71 14.27
N PHE A 936 -25.49 5.75 14.22
CA PHE A 936 -24.05 5.62 14.42
C PHE A 936 -23.72 5.84 15.89
N LYS A 937 -22.76 5.08 16.39
CA LYS A 937 -22.10 5.25 17.68
C LYS A 937 -20.61 5.40 17.44
N PHE A 938 -19.97 6.21 18.27
CA PHE A 938 -18.53 6.41 18.22
C PHE A 938 -17.95 6.02 19.57
N GLU A 939 -16.78 5.39 19.54
CA GLU A 939 -16.01 5.09 20.74
C GLU A 939 -14.58 5.56 20.49
N TYR A 940 -14.05 6.37 21.40
CA TYR A 940 -12.64 6.79 21.38
C TYR A 940 -11.84 6.00 22.41
N ASP A 941 -10.88 5.24 21.93
CA ASP A 941 -9.92 4.49 22.72
C ASP A 941 -8.57 5.21 22.71
N GLU A 942 -8.30 5.94 23.80
CA GLU A 942 -7.05 6.67 24.00
C GLU A 942 -5.84 5.73 24.17
N GLU A 943 -6.04 4.52 24.71
CA GLU A 943 -4.94 3.57 24.95
C GLU A 943 -4.39 3.02 23.63
N ASN A 944 -5.27 2.66 22.71
CA ASN A 944 -4.92 2.16 21.39
C ASN A 944 -4.84 3.25 20.31
N ASN A 945 -5.12 4.52 20.66
CA ASN A 945 -5.18 5.66 19.73
C ASN A 945 -6.14 5.41 18.56
N CYS A 946 -7.29 4.79 18.81
CA CYS A 946 -8.26 4.43 17.78
C CYS A 946 -9.63 5.05 18.05
N ILE A 947 -10.37 5.33 16.98
CA ILE A 947 -11.80 5.59 17.04
C ILE A 947 -12.53 4.47 16.31
N TYR A 948 -13.54 3.91 16.96
CA TYR A 948 -14.46 2.95 16.37
C TYR A 948 -15.71 3.71 15.93
N VAL A 949 -15.98 3.71 14.63
CA VAL A 949 -17.23 4.25 14.07
C VAL A 949 -18.14 3.07 13.76
N MET A 950 -19.16 2.89 14.59
CA MET A 950 -20.05 1.74 14.57
C MET A 950 -21.41 2.18 14.03
N GLY A 951 -21.89 1.53 12.98
CA GLY A 951 -23.20 1.83 12.43
C GLY A 951 -23.65 0.81 11.40
N ALA A 952 -24.96 0.60 11.36
CA ALA A 952 -25.63 -0.43 10.57
C ALA A 952 -25.18 -1.81 11.05
N THR A 953 -24.50 -2.54 10.19
CA THR A 953 -23.86 -3.83 10.46
C THR A 953 -22.38 -3.73 10.06
N SER A 954 -21.70 -2.68 10.53
CA SER A 954 -20.30 -2.42 10.20
C SER A 954 -19.59 -1.59 11.27
N THR A 955 -18.28 -1.83 11.41
CA THR A 955 -17.41 -1.05 12.30
C THR A 955 -16.15 -0.64 11.55
N SER A 956 -15.89 0.65 11.48
CA SER A 956 -14.61 1.20 10.99
C SER A 956 -13.68 1.49 12.15
N VAL A 957 -12.43 1.04 12.04
CA VAL A 957 -11.36 1.32 13.01
C VAL A 957 -10.44 2.38 12.42
N ILE A 958 -10.38 3.55 13.05
CA ILE A 958 -9.62 4.71 12.55
C ILE A 958 -8.47 5.03 13.51
N ASP A 959 -7.24 4.98 13.00
CA ASP A 959 -6.05 5.42 13.74
C ASP A 959 -6.09 6.94 13.91
N THR A 960 -6.13 7.44 15.15
CA THR A 960 -6.25 8.87 15.47
C THR A 960 -4.96 9.66 15.28
N THR A 961 -3.80 8.99 15.18
CA THR A 961 -2.52 9.65 14.91
C THR A 961 -2.42 10.10 13.44
N SER A 962 -2.90 9.28 12.52
CA SER A 962 -2.84 9.49 11.07
C SER A 962 -4.18 9.86 10.44
N TRP A 963 -5.28 9.60 11.13
CA TRP A 963 -6.65 9.72 10.65
C TRP A 963 -6.88 8.88 9.38
N TYR A 964 -6.45 7.62 9.44
CA TYR A 964 -6.59 6.64 8.37
C TYR A 964 -7.35 5.42 8.89
N GLU A 965 -8.29 4.89 8.10
CA GLU A 965 -9.01 3.66 8.43
C GLU A 965 -8.08 2.45 8.28
N ILE A 966 -7.80 1.75 9.38
CA ILE A 966 -6.86 0.63 9.44
C ILE A 966 -7.54 -0.74 9.38
N ALA A 967 -8.84 -0.79 9.67
CA ALA A 967 -9.67 -1.98 9.51
C ALA A 967 -11.14 -1.58 9.28
N PHE A 968 -11.85 -2.42 8.53
CA PHE A 968 -13.29 -2.34 8.35
C PHE A 968 -13.87 -3.74 8.60
N ILE A 969 -14.73 -3.86 9.60
CA ILE A 969 -15.36 -5.12 9.97
C ILE A 969 -16.80 -5.11 9.45
N GLU A 970 -17.06 -5.98 8.46
CA GLU A 970 -18.40 -6.24 7.93
C GLU A 970 -19.24 -7.07 8.90
N ASN A 971 -20.56 -6.95 8.81
CA ASN A 971 -21.52 -7.64 9.68
C ASN A 971 -21.29 -7.40 11.19
N SER A 972 -20.64 -6.31 11.55
CA SER A 972 -20.32 -5.99 12.94
C SER A 972 -21.51 -5.37 13.68
N LEU A 973 -21.76 -5.86 14.89
CA LEU A 973 -22.64 -5.25 15.89
C LEU A 973 -21.90 -4.18 16.72
N GLY A 974 -20.60 -3.98 16.50
CA GLY A 974 -19.79 -3.00 17.22
C GLY A 974 -18.65 -3.61 18.02
N HIS A 975 -17.87 -2.72 18.63
CA HIS A 975 -16.75 -3.00 19.50
C HIS A 975 -17.19 -2.96 20.97
N HIS A 976 -16.67 -3.85 21.80
CA HIS A 976 -16.86 -3.85 23.24
C HIS A 976 -15.55 -3.47 23.95
N HIS A 977 -15.52 -2.27 24.53
CA HIS A 977 -14.35 -1.68 25.18
C HIS A 977 -13.68 -2.59 26.21
N GLY A 978 -14.47 -3.17 27.13
CA GLY A 978 -13.93 -3.91 28.27
C GLY A 978 -13.19 -5.22 27.90
N THR A 979 -13.53 -5.82 26.76
CA THR A 979 -12.93 -7.09 26.31
C THR A 979 -12.10 -6.96 25.05
N ASP A 980 -12.06 -5.77 24.44
CA ASP A 980 -11.35 -5.48 23.18
C ASP A 980 -11.74 -6.49 22.07
N ARG A 981 -13.06 -6.68 21.92
CA ARG A 981 -13.68 -7.63 20.99
C ARG A 981 -14.68 -6.93 20.09
N PHE A 982 -14.71 -7.35 18.82
CA PHE A 982 -15.74 -6.99 17.86
C PHE A 982 -16.80 -8.09 17.82
N PHE A 983 -18.05 -7.75 18.14
CA PHE A 983 -19.17 -8.68 17.98
C PHE A 983 -19.70 -8.60 16.55
N VAL A 984 -19.99 -9.75 15.96
CA VAL A 984 -20.31 -9.87 14.54
C VAL A 984 -21.42 -10.90 14.32
N MET A 985 -22.15 -10.73 13.21
CA MET A 985 -23.04 -11.75 12.69
C MET A 985 -22.33 -12.58 11.62
N TYR A 986 -22.59 -13.89 11.63
CA TYR A 986 -22.09 -14.82 10.63
C TYR A 986 -23.15 -15.88 10.31
N ASP A 987 -23.12 -16.42 9.09
CA ASP A 987 -23.93 -17.58 8.71
C ASP A 987 -23.13 -18.86 8.97
N ASP A 988 -23.74 -19.82 9.67
CA ASP A 988 -23.18 -21.14 9.84
C ASP A 988 -23.10 -21.86 8.48
N PRO A 989 -21.91 -22.33 8.04
CA PRO A 989 -21.74 -22.94 6.72
C PRO A 989 -22.57 -24.22 6.50
N GLU A 990 -22.93 -24.96 7.55
CA GLU A 990 -23.68 -26.21 7.42
C GLU A 990 -25.20 -25.99 7.30
N SER A 991 -25.75 -25.10 8.13
CA SER A 991 -27.20 -24.81 8.18
C SER A 991 -27.63 -23.62 7.31
N GLY A 992 -26.72 -22.67 7.05
CA GLY A 992 -27.03 -21.38 6.41
C GLY A 992 -27.81 -20.41 7.32
N GLU A 993 -27.94 -20.73 8.61
CA GLU A 993 -28.60 -19.88 9.60
C GLU A 993 -27.60 -18.89 10.20
N ALA A 994 -28.07 -17.69 10.57
CA ALA A 994 -27.22 -16.64 11.10
C ALA A 994 -27.16 -16.67 12.64
N TYR A 995 -25.96 -16.44 13.17
CA TYR A 995 -25.62 -16.45 14.59
C TYR A 995 -24.75 -15.25 14.96
N ILE A 996 -24.49 -15.08 16.25
CA ILE A 996 -23.54 -14.08 16.77
C ILE A 996 -22.23 -14.78 17.15
N GLY A 997 -21.13 -14.14 16.80
CA GLY A 997 -19.80 -14.49 17.28
C GLY A 997 -19.00 -13.23 17.58
N CYS A 998 -17.72 -13.40 17.87
CA CYS A 998 -16.83 -12.28 18.08
C CYS A 998 -15.40 -12.54 17.57
N PHE A 999 -14.71 -11.45 17.28
CA PHE A 999 -13.26 -11.43 17.03
C PHE A 999 -12.57 -10.65 18.13
N ARG A 1000 -11.37 -11.08 18.52
CA ARG A 1000 -10.48 -10.23 19.31
C ARG A 1000 -9.89 -9.13 18.42
N HIS A 1001 -9.54 -7.99 19.00
CA HIS A 1001 -8.77 -6.99 18.29
C HIS A 1001 -7.34 -7.47 18.05
N TYR A 1002 -6.96 -7.64 16.77
CA TYR A 1002 -5.65 -8.15 16.39
C TYR A 1002 -4.57 -7.06 16.49
N THR A 1003 -3.44 -7.48 17.03
CA THR A 1003 -2.20 -6.70 16.94
C THR A 1003 -1.64 -6.73 15.52
N VAL A 1004 -0.80 -5.75 15.19
CA VAL A 1004 -0.11 -5.70 13.87
C VAL A 1004 0.71 -6.98 13.61
N GLN A 1005 1.30 -7.59 14.63
CA GLN A 1005 2.05 -8.84 14.45
C GLN A 1005 1.14 -10.02 14.11
N GLU A 1006 -0.03 -10.12 14.74
CA GLU A 1006 -1.01 -11.18 14.44
C GLU A 1006 -1.56 -11.03 13.01
N LEU A 1007 -1.79 -9.80 12.54
CA LEU A 1007 -2.16 -9.54 11.15
C LEU A 1007 -1.06 -9.98 10.16
N ILE A 1008 0.21 -9.74 10.49
CA ILE A 1008 1.34 -10.21 9.68
C ILE A 1008 1.40 -11.74 9.66
N ASP A 1009 1.22 -12.38 10.81
CA ASP A 1009 1.26 -13.84 10.92
C ASP A 1009 0.10 -14.48 10.14
N LYS A 1010 -1.12 -13.91 10.23
CA LYS A 1010 -2.28 -14.28 9.42
C LYS A 1010 -2.02 -14.12 7.92
N ALA A 1011 -1.36 -13.03 7.51
CA ALA A 1011 -1.01 -12.83 6.11
C ALA A 1011 -0.03 -13.88 5.59
N TYR A 1012 0.96 -14.31 6.39
CA TYR A 1012 1.84 -15.41 6.01
C TYR A 1012 1.11 -16.77 5.98
N GLU A 1013 0.18 -17.00 6.91
CA GLU A 1013 -0.65 -18.21 6.93
C GLU A 1013 -1.55 -18.30 5.69
N ALA A 1014 -2.25 -17.21 5.36
CA ALA A 1014 -3.11 -17.11 4.19
C ALA A 1014 -2.34 -17.25 2.85
N LEU A 1015 -1.07 -16.87 2.83
CA LEU A 1015 -0.20 -17.04 1.66
C LEU A 1015 0.21 -18.50 1.44
N GLY A 1016 0.36 -19.26 2.53
CA GLY A 1016 0.90 -20.63 2.48
C GLY A 1016 2.22 -20.71 1.70
N ASP A 1017 2.30 -21.67 0.79
CA ASP A 1017 3.44 -21.88 -0.11
C ASP A 1017 3.31 -21.13 -1.46
N SER A 1018 2.37 -20.17 -1.56
CA SER A 1018 2.18 -19.40 -2.80
C SER A 1018 3.41 -18.56 -3.13
N GLU A 1019 3.81 -18.59 -4.41
CA GLU A 1019 4.92 -17.80 -4.92
C GLU A 1019 4.51 -17.01 -6.17
N LEU A 1020 4.84 -15.71 -6.20
CA LEU A 1020 4.72 -14.92 -7.42
C LEU A 1020 5.76 -15.34 -8.48
N PRO A 1021 5.38 -15.47 -9.76
CA PRO A 1021 6.32 -15.60 -10.86
C PRO A 1021 7.30 -14.41 -10.95
N GLU A 1022 8.50 -14.63 -11.48
CA GLU A 1022 9.56 -13.60 -11.59
C GLU A 1022 9.10 -12.35 -12.34
N TYR A 1023 8.26 -12.50 -13.38
CA TYR A 1023 7.74 -11.37 -14.14
C TYR A 1023 6.77 -10.50 -13.32
N VAL A 1024 5.98 -11.11 -12.43
CA VAL A 1024 5.05 -10.40 -11.53
C VAL A 1024 5.83 -9.70 -10.41
N ARG A 1025 6.83 -10.37 -9.81
CA ARG A 1025 7.70 -9.73 -8.81
C ARG A 1025 8.42 -8.49 -9.36
N ALA A 1026 8.90 -8.59 -10.61
CA ALA A 1026 9.58 -7.49 -11.28
C ALA A 1026 8.67 -6.29 -11.55
N GLU A 1027 7.36 -6.50 -11.74
CA GLU A 1027 6.37 -5.43 -11.94
C GLU A 1027 6.26 -4.54 -10.70
N TYR A 1028 6.24 -5.15 -9.51
CA TYR A 1028 6.12 -4.44 -8.24
C TYR A 1028 7.47 -4.07 -7.59
N GLY A 1029 8.59 -4.52 -8.17
CA GLY A 1029 9.94 -4.25 -7.67
C GLY A 1029 10.24 -4.92 -6.32
N ILE A 1030 9.76 -6.16 -6.18
CA ILE A 1030 9.91 -7.03 -4.99
C ILE A 1030 11.05 -8.04 -5.22
#